data_AF-A0A0G1RC28-F1
#
_entry.id   AF-A0A0G1RC28-F1
#
_cell.length_a   1.000
_cell.length_b   1.000
_cell.length_c   1.000
_cell.angle_alpha   90.00
_cell.angle_beta   90.00
_cell.angle_gamma   90.00
#
_symmetry.space_group_name_H-M   'P 1'
#
loop_
_entity.id
_entity.type
_entity.pdbx_description
1 polymer ?
#
loop_
_entity_poly.entity_id
_entity_poly.type
_entity_poly.pdbx_seq_one_letter_code
_entity_poly.pdbx_strand_id
1 'polypeptide(L)'
;MPRFDETTIEPEKIMGFVKNAVKIVLMLIVALAAFDSFFTVKDTQRAVLTQFGRFVEMRGPGWNWRLPFIQGAVKYPINLQAFVEEKVNTYTVDNQELDAVFTVNYRNPASNVKNTFKTFPDLEARLKTLAVDRFKAEVGRVNVTEIAQKRGGTRDNIMRVMKKDAHDLFGVEVTDFQITNIDYNKTFRDANNAASVAKAKVEQAEQEKRQASIDAERTKIRASGEANAVEEKARGDANGRLLNAEAEAKAIRLKGEAEADAIRAQATALAQNQQLVELRKAEKWNGALPSSMLSNVILESMPHDDGGVDQLKDSLYSRQQKGMQDVRAPLTKSEEGASKAWPSSAEATGGQGRRPSITPPNPHTSMALATKFLIGSGVFFMLAVAGAGIFFFSGGNYISPQNIDLQIVAPSLIDGGTAANLQFIITNRNSSQLQLADLVVDYPDGTRDPKDPTKTLTHQRISVGTIAPGQQIKLTASAVFYGSEGSAQSIKAVLEYSVQGSNAVFVKSGEEPITIGSSPISVSVDAPSEAIAGQPFAVTVTVQSNSATPVEDVLVQAQYPFGFSVRSAAPKAESGSTLWRLGTMAPGAVQVIRLTGSIDGQDGDQRVFRFTGGTNKDQTAGKIQVPFLSVPVTLTVHRPFITASIAVEGKTGAKVSAAAGKGLQGAITWQNNLSDPVGDVQIKLTLSGPALDRSSIDPGIGFYQSNDNSITWTSAQDPILAQVAPGGTGTLNFGFGTLVPGTGGVVYTNPVVDLSLSVAAVRTGQGNVPEQVSSAANMEVSLASAVSLMAQALHFTGPFTNAGAMPPRSGSPTFYTIQWTVKNSSNTVAGATVSTVLPPYTTFVAGQDGAVTYDTGSRTVRWSLGDINAGVGYSTAARTGSFQVSITASDSQVGQSPQLTGATALSGTDRFAQVQVSASAEGPSTKLTEAGFAPGMDIVQPK
;
A
#
# COMPACT_ATOMS: atom_id res chain seq x y z
N MET A 1 -68.94 57.02 60.13
CA MET A 1 -67.57 57.53 59.98
C MET A 1 -66.98 57.74 61.37
N PRO A 2 -65.93 57.01 61.79
CA PRO A 2 -65.09 57.43 62.90
C PRO A 2 -63.88 58.23 62.37
N ARG A 3 -63.53 59.30 63.09
CA ARG A 3 -62.33 60.14 62.88
C ARG A 3 -61.10 59.43 63.47
N PHE A 4 -59.97 59.51 62.77
CA PHE A 4 -58.66 59.09 63.25
C PHE A 4 -58.09 60.10 64.27
N ASP A 5 -57.47 59.57 65.32
CA ASP A 5 -56.76 60.31 66.35
C ASP A 5 -55.24 60.12 66.14
N GLU A 6 -54.49 61.22 66.15
CA GLU A 6 -53.04 61.26 65.94
C GLU A 6 -52.29 60.84 67.21
N THR A 7 -51.54 59.74 67.14
CA THR A 7 -50.61 59.34 68.20
C THR A 7 -49.21 59.90 67.90
N THR A 8 -48.81 60.91 68.66
CA THR A 8 -47.46 61.48 68.66
C THR A 8 -46.50 60.53 69.36
N ILE A 9 -45.45 60.09 68.65
CA ILE A 9 -44.43 59.16 69.18
C ILE A 9 -43.33 59.96 69.89
N GLU A 10 -43.07 59.64 71.16
CA GLU A 10 -42.05 60.31 71.99
C GLU A 10 -40.61 60.08 71.46
N PRO A 11 -39.80 61.14 71.26
CA PRO A 11 -38.47 61.05 70.66
C PRO A 11 -37.42 60.29 71.49
N GLU A 12 -37.60 60.17 72.82
CA GLU A 12 -36.65 59.45 73.69
C GLU A 12 -36.65 57.93 73.45
N LYS A 13 -37.80 57.33 73.15
CA LYS A 13 -37.91 55.89 72.84
C LYS A 13 -37.29 55.56 71.48
N ILE A 14 -37.39 56.45 70.51
CA ILE A 14 -36.75 56.31 69.19
C ILE A 14 -35.23 56.38 69.34
N MET A 15 -34.70 57.31 70.14
CA MET A 15 -33.26 57.45 70.37
C MET A 15 -32.65 56.22 71.07
N GLY A 16 -33.39 55.60 71.99
CA GLY A 16 -33.00 54.34 72.65
C GLY A 16 -32.99 53.14 71.69
N PHE A 17 -34.00 53.03 70.82
CA PHE A 17 -34.07 51.99 69.80
C PHE A 17 -32.94 52.13 68.77
N VAL A 18 -32.66 53.34 68.31
CA VAL A 18 -31.56 53.62 67.36
C VAL A 18 -30.20 53.30 67.99
N LYS A 19 -29.94 53.68 69.26
CA LYS A 19 -28.69 53.32 69.95
C LYS A 19 -28.52 51.81 70.09
N ASN A 20 -29.59 51.07 70.37
CA ASN A 20 -29.54 49.61 70.48
C ASN A 20 -29.37 48.94 69.11
N ALA A 21 -30.06 49.43 68.07
CA ALA A 21 -29.87 48.98 66.70
C ALA A 21 -28.44 49.20 66.21
N VAL A 22 -27.84 50.36 66.47
CA VAL A 22 -26.44 50.66 66.13
C VAL A 22 -25.47 49.73 66.87
N LYS A 23 -25.69 49.46 68.16
CA LYS A 23 -24.87 48.49 68.92
C LYS A 23 -24.96 47.07 68.36
N ILE A 24 -26.17 46.63 67.99
CA ILE A 24 -26.39 45.32 67.38
C ILE A 24 -25.66 45.24 66.04
N VAL A 25 -25.81 46.25 65.17
CA VAL A 25 -25.10 46.31 63.88
C VAL A 25 -23.58 46.30 64.08
N LEU A 26 -23.06 47.07 65.03
CA LEU A 26 -21.61 47.10 65.32
C LEU A 26 -21.11 45.73 65.83
N MET A 27 -21.86 45.09 66.72
CA MET A 27 -21.55 43.74 67.21
C MET A 27 -21.57 42.71 66.08
N LEU A 28 -22.53 42.83 65.15
CA LEU A 28 -22.65 41.96 63.99
C LEU A 28 -21.46 42.15 63.03
N ILE A 29 -21.02 43.39 62.81
CA ILE A 29 -19.83 43.70 62.00
C ILE A 29 -18.56 43.12 62.63
N VAL A 30 -18.39 43.26 63.96
CA VAL A 30 -17.24 42.69 64.67
C VAL A 30 -17.26 41.16 64.64
N ALA A 31 -18.44 40.54 64.79
CA ALA A 31 -18.60 39.10 64.70
C ALA A 31 -18.27 38.56 63.29
N LEU A 32 -18.74 39.26 62.24
CA LEU A 32 -18.44 38.91 60.85
C LEU A 32 -16.95 39.07 60.54
N ALA A 33 -16.31 40.16 61.01
CA ALA A 33 -14.88 40.37 60.85
C ALA A 33 -14.05 39.30 61.58
N ALA A 34 -14.45 38.92 62.80
CA ALA A 34 -13.81 37.85 63.55
C ALA A 34 -13.95 36.49 62.84
N PHE A 35 -15.10 36.20 62.24
CA PHE A 35 -15.31 34.95 61.50
C PHE A 35 -14.47 34.89 60.21
N ASP A 36 -14.34 35.99 59.46
CA ASP A 36 -13.50 36.07 58.26
C ASP A 36 -11.98 36.05 58.55
N SER A 37 -11.60 36.33 59.81
CA SER A 37 -10.20 36.33 60.24
C SER A 37 -9.59 34.92 60.34
N PHE A 38 -10.41 33.87 60.43
CA PHE A 38 -9.91 32.50 60.56
C PHE A 38 -9.96 31.76 59.23
N PHE A 39 -8.88 31.05 58.91
CA PHE A 39 -8.84 30.15 57.76
C PHE A 39 -8.03 28.90 58.07
N THR A 40 -8.40 27.79 57.44
CA THR A 40 -7.72 26.50 57.59
C THR A 40 -6.90 26.16 56.36
N VAL A 41 -5.72 25.59 56.60
CA VAL A 41 -4.81 25.08 55.56
C VAL A 41 -4.71 23.57 55.73
N LYS A 42 -4.92 22.83 54.64
CA LYS A 42 -4.81 21.37 54.63
C LYS A 42 -3.34 20.93 54.63
N ASP A 43 -3.04 19.73 55.12
CA ASP A 43 -1.68 19.14 55.06
C ASP A 43 -1.11 19.08 53.64
N THR A 44 -1.98 18.97 52.63
CA THR A 44 -1.62 18.95 51.21
C THR A 44 -1.37 20.33 50.62
N GLN A 45 -1.42 21.41 51.41
CA GLN A 45 -1.36 22.79 50.94
C GLN A 45 -0.38 23.64 51.76
N ARG A 46 0.09 24.73 51.15
CA ARG A 46 0.73 25.85 51.84
C ARG A 46 0.04 27.14 51.44
N ALA A 47 -0.21 28.01 52.42
CA ALA A 47 -0.84 29.30 52.16
C ALA A 47 0.19 30.42 52.14
N VAL A 48 0.10 31.30 51.15
CA VAL A 48 0.82 32.56 51.08
C VAL A 48 -0.09 33.64 51.63
N LEU A 49 0.32 34.25 52.74
CA LEU A 49 -0.37 35.41 53.30
C LEU A 49 0.07 36.66 52.52
N THR A 50 -0.92 37.36 51.95
CA THR A 50 -0.71 38.58 51.18
C THR A 50 -1.34 39.76 51.90
N GLN A 51 -0.76 40.95 51.77
CA GLN A 51 -1.34 42.19 52.27
C GLN A 51 -1.39 43.18 51.13
N PHE A 52 -2.60 43.58 50.71
CA PHE A 52 -2.81 44.36 49.49
C PHE A 52 -2.04 43.81 48.26
N GLY A 53 -1.95 42.48 48.13
CA GLY A 53 -1.21 41.80 47.06
C GLY A 53 0.29 41.59 47.31
N ARG A 54 0.90 42.23 48.32
CA ARG A 54 2.31 42.02 48.67
C ARG A 54 2.49 40.75 49.52
N PHE A 55 3.52 39.97 49.24
CA PHE A 55 3.92 38.82 50.07
C PHE A 55 4.28 39.25 51.49
N VAL A 56 3.68 38.61 52.50
CA VAL A 56 4.01 38.81 53.93
C VAL A 56 4.72 37.58 54.48
N GLU A 57 4.04 36.43 54.51
CA GLU A 57 4.52 35.23 55.20
C GLU A 57 3.95 33.94 54.59
N MET A 58 4.64 32.82 54.81
CA MET A 58 4.16 31.48 54.48
C MET A 58 3.48 30.84 55.70
N ARG A 59 2.30 30.26 55.51
CA ARG A 59 1.54 29.58 56.57
C ARG A 59 1.37 28.10 56.27
N GLY A 60 1.54 27.28 57.32
CA GLY A 60 1.48 25.83 57.27
C GLY A 60 0.09 25.26 57.56
N PRO A 61 -0.03 23.93 57.53
CA PRO A 61 -1.31 23.26 57.78
C PRO A 61 -1.82 23.51 59.20
N GLY A 62 -3.15 23.43 59.33
CA GLY A 62 -3.87 23.73 60.57
C GLY A 62 -4.62 25.06 60.53
N TRP A 63 -4.99 25.52 61.71
CA TRP A 63 -5.75 26.75 61.91
C TRP A 63 -4.82 27.96 61.82
N ASN A 64 -5.16 28.91 60.96
CA ASN A 64 -4.38 30.11 60.73
C ASN A 64 -5.28 31.35 60.84
N TRP A 65 -4.65 32.47 61.16
CA TRP A 65 -5.30 33.76 61.36
C TRP A 65 -4.81 34.78 60.34
N ARG A 66 -5.71 35.64 59.85
CA ARG A 66 -5.44 36.76 58.94
C ARG A 66 -6.20 38.00 59.42
N LEU A 67 -5.65 39.18 59.12
CA LEU A 67 -6.37 40.44 59.30
C LEU A 67 -7.49 40.55 58.24
N PRO A 68 -8.77 40.65 58.64
CA PRO A 68 -9.88 40.74 57.69
C PRO A 68 -9.76 42.04 56.88
N PHE A 69 -10.23 42.02 55.63
CA PHE A 69 -10.19 43.13 54.65
C PHE A 69 -8.81 43.58 54.15
N ILE A 70 -7.74 43.40 54.92
CA ILE A 70 -6.38 43.86 54.58
C ILE A 70 -5.51 42.71 54.05
N GLN A 71 -5.65 41.52 54.64
CA GLN A 71 -4.84 40.36 54.31
C GLN A 71 -5.63 39.29 53.55
N GLY A 72 -5.05 38.82 52.44
CA GLY A 72 -5.51 37.68 51.67
C GLY A 72 -4.71 36.42 52.00
N ALA A 73 -5.27 35.24 51.72
CA ALA A 73 -4.57 33.97 51.84
C ALA A 73 -4.74 33.17 50.56
N VAL A 74 -3.65 33.01 49.79
CA VAL A 74 -3.63 32.23 48.54
C VAL A 74 -3.06 30.84 48.84
N LYS A 75 -3.84 29.79 48.59
CA LYS A 75 -3.46 28.41 48.91
C LYS A 75 -2.85 27.74 47.69
N TYR A 76 -1.68 27.15 47.85
CA TYR A 76 -0.99 26.37 46.83
C TYR A 76 -0.96 24.89 47.22
N PRO A 77 -1.33 23.97 46.30
CA PRO A 77 -1.15 22.55 46.53
C PRO A 77 0.33 22.16 46.54
N ILE A 78 0.74 21.31 47.48
CA ILE A 78 2.07 20.70 47.58
C ILE A 78 2.04 19.17 47.43
N ASN A 79 0.85 18.61 47.21
CA ASN A 79 0.63 17.21 46.85
C ASN A 79 0.94 16.99 45.35
N LEU A 80 0.95 15.73 44.94
CA LEU A 80 1.08 15.37 43.53
C LEU A 80 -0.11 15.92 42.73
N GLN A 81 0.20 16.63 41.65
CA GLN A 81 -0.73 17.20 40.68
C GLN A 81 -0.48 16.56 39.32
N ALA A 82 -1.51 16.52 38.49
CA ALA A 82 -1.43 15.98 37.13
C ALA A 82 -2.14 16.93 36.18
N PHE A 83 -1.56 17.13 35.00
CA PHE A 83 -2.27 17.72 33.86
C PHE A 83 -2.16 16.81 32.66
N VAL A 84 -3.18 16.86 31.80
CA VAL A 84 -3.23 16.17 30.51
C VAL A 84 -3.16 17.22 29.43
N GLU A 85 -2.32 16.98 28.43
CA GLU A 85 -2.29 17.77 27.20
C GLU A 85 -2.90 16.92 26.07
N GLU A 86 -3.99 17.41 25.50
CA GLU A 86 -4.71 16.74 24.42
C GLU A 86 -4.31 17.34 23.06
N LYS A 87 -4.17 16.48 22.03
CA LYS A 87 -3.90 16.87 20.64
C LYS A 87 -2.59 17.65 20.44
N VAL A 88 -1.49 17.11 20.96
CA VAL A 88 -0.16 17.66 20.67
C VAL A 88 0.32 17.17 19.31
N ASN A 89 0.11 18.01 18.29
CA ASN A 89 0.56 17.76 16.93
C ASN A 89 2.08 17.95 16.79
N THR A 90 2.75 16.98 16.19
CA THR A 90 4.20 17.01 15.94
C THR A 90 4.59 16.16 14.72
N TYR A 91 5.83 16.32 14.27
CA TYR A 91 6.41 15.60 13.15
C TYR A 91 7.62 14.80 13.62
N THR A 92 7.74 13.59 13.11
CA THR A 92 8.88 12.70 13.31
C THR A 92 10.05 13.08 12.40
N VAL A 93 11.22 12.46 12.60
CA VAL A 93 12.41 12.72 11.76
C VAL A 93 12.21 12.34 10.28
N ASP A 94 11.34 11.37 10.01
CA ASP A 94 10.89 10.93 8.68
C ASP A 94 9.69 11.72 8.14
N ASN A 95 9.42 12.90 8.72
CA ASN A 95 8.40 13.84 8.30
C ASN A 95 6.96 13.25 8.32
N GLN A 96 6.69 12.34 9.25
CA GLN A 96 5.35 11.80 9.49
C GLN A 96 4.66 12.59 10.59
N GLU A 97 3.39 12.91 10.35
CA GLU A 97 2.55 13.64 11.29
C GLU A 97 1.89 12.69 12.30
N LEU A 98 1.96 13.06 13.58
CA LEU A 98 1.25 12.39 14.67
C LEU A 98 0.66 13.38 15.68
N ASP A 99 -0.47 12.99 16.24
CA ASP A 99 -1.12 13.66 17.37
C ASP A 99 -0.94 12.80 18.62
N ALA A 100 -0.35 13.39 19.67
CA ALA A 100 -0.15 12.69 20.92
C ALA A 100 -0.98 13.27 22.07
N VAL A 101 -1.35 12.39 23.00
CA VAL A 101 -1.92 12.74 24.31
C VAL A 101 -0.94 12.26 25.36
N PHE A 102 -0.53 13.15 26.26
CA PHE A 102 0.35 12.80 27.38
C PHE A 102 -0.10 13.43 28.69
N THR A 103 0.28 12.78 29.79
CA THR A 103 0.00 13.18 31.16
C THR A 103 1.32 13.44 31.89
N VAL A 104 1.40 14.56 32.60
CA VAL A 104 2.57 14.91 33.41
C VAL A 104 2.16 14.97 34.87
N ASN A 105 2.83 14.16 35.69
CA ASN A 105 2.69 14.17 37.14
C ASN A 105 3.80 15.01 37.75
N TYR A 106 3.44 16.07 38.48
CA TYR A 106 4.39 16.99 39.07
C TYR A 106 4.00 17.37 40.49
N ARG A 107 4.98 17.82 41.27
CA ARG A 107 4.79 18.28 42.64
C ARG A 107 5.55 19.57 42.86
N ASN A 108 4.90 20.55 43.46
CA ASN A 108 5.56 21.77 43.92
C ASN A 108 6.06 21.57 45.36
N PRO A 109 7.38 21.56 45.62
CA PRO A 109 7.90 21.44 46.98
C PRO A 109 7.44 22.59 47.86
N ALA A 110 7.20 22.33 49.15
CA ALA A 110 6.74 23.36 50.09
C ALA A 110 7.73 24.55 50.22
N SER A 111 9.03 24.29 50.01
CA SER A 111 10.09 25.31 49.98
C SER A 111 10.00 26.26 48.77
N ASN A 112 9.44 25.80 47.64
CA ASN A 112 9.39 26.55 46.39
C ASN A 112 8.14 27.44 46.24
N VAL A 113 7.08 27.20 47.02
CA VAL A 113 5.80 27.93 46.93
C VAL A 113 5.98 29.46 47.00
N LYS A 114 6.93 29.95 47.81
CA LYS A 114 7.26 31.39 47.87
C LYS A 114 7.77 31.93 46.53
N ASN A 115 8.62 31.16 45.84
CA ASN A 115 9.15 31.53 44.53
C ASN A 115 8.07 31.40 43.45
N THR A 116 7.24 30.35 43.50
CA THR A 116 6.07 30.21 42.63
C THR A 116 5.15 31.43 42.69
N PHE A 117 4.79 31.89 43.88
CA PHE A 117 3.93 33.07 44.04
C PHE A 117 4.54 34.35 43.45
N LYS A 118 5.86 34.54 43.61
CA LYS A 118 6.52 35.78 43.17
C LYS A 118 6.83 35.80 41.67
N THR A 119 7.19 34.65 41.10
CA THR A 119 7.82 34.56 39.78
C THR A 119 6.93 33.86 38.76
N PHE A 120 6.11 32.90 39.19
CA PHE A 120 5.34 32.01 38.31
C PHE A 120 3.90 31.79 38.82
N PRO A 121 3.03 32.82 38.81
CA PRO A 121 1.64 32.67 39.25
C PRO A 121 0.88 31.59 38.45
N ASP A 122 1.18 31.43 37.15
CA ASP A 122 0.61 30.41 36.26
C ASP A 122 1.57 29.22 36.03
N LEU A 123 1.98 28.56 37.12
CA LEU A 123 2.95 27.48 37.07
C LEU A 123 2.54 26.33 36.14
N GLU A 124 1.27 25.90 36.21
CA GLU A 124 0.77 24.79 35.38
C GLU A 124 0.85 25.11 33.88
N ALA A 125 0.46 26.32 33.48
CA ALA A 125 0.49 26.73 32.06
C ALA A 125 1.93 26.72 31.52
N ARG A 126 2.90 27.18 32.32
CA ARG A 126 4.33 27.17 31.96
C ARG A 126 4.89 25.74 31.88
N LEU A 127 4.48 24.86 32.78
CA LEU A 127 4.85 23.44 32.74
C LEU A 127 4.25 22.74 31.51
N LYS A 128 3.01 23.06 31.13
CA LYS A 128 2.40 22.57 29.87
C LYS A 128 3.23 22.97 28.66
N THR A 129 3.60 24.23 28.54
CA THR A 129 4.44 24.71 27.43
C THR A 129 5.80 24.00 27.40
N LEU A 130 6.47 23.85 28.56
CA LEU A 130 7.73 23.11 28.64
C LEU A 130 7.56 21.65 28.24
N ALA A 131 6.49 20.99 28.70
CA ALA A 131 6.20 19.60 28.37
C ALA A 131 6.01 19.40 26.87
N VAL A 132 5.21 20.26 26.21
CA VAL A 132 4.98 20.24 24.77
C VAL A 132 6.29 20.43 24.01
N ASP A 133 7.10 21.41 24.39
CA ASP A 133 8.37 21.70 23.72
C ASP A 133 9.36 20.52 23.82
N ARG A 134 9.53 19.93 25.01
CA ARG A 134 10.39 18.76 25.21
C ARG A 134 9.87 17.51 24.53
N PHE A 135 8.56 17.31 24.52
CA PHE A 135 7.93 16.22 23.79
C PHE A 135 8.21 16.35 22.28
N LYS A 136 7.95 17.52 21.68
CA LYS A 136 8.21 17.77 20.25
C LYS A 136 9.69 17.60 19.89
N ALA A 137 10.60 18.09 20.73
CA ALA A 137 12.04 17.97 20.51
C ALA A 137 12.53 16.52 20.52
N GLU A 138 11.96 15.66 21.36
CA GLU A 138 12.33 14.24 21.38
C GLU A 138 11.67 13.46 20.23
N VAL A 139 10.39 13.69 19.97
CA VAL A 139 9.67 13.01 18.87
C VAL A 139 10.27 13.36 17.51
N GLY A 140 10.71 14.61 17.31
CA GLY A 140 11.39 15.04 16.09
C GLY A 140 12.76 14.38 15.83
N ARG A 141 13.28 13.57 16.76
CA ARG A 141 14.55 12.82 16.61
C ARG A 141 14.35 11.34 16.34
N VAL A 142 13.12 10.83 16.37
CA VAL A 142 12.82 9.40 16.27
C VAL A 142 11.90 9.15 15.06
N ASN A 143 12.12 8.04 14.36
CA ASN A 143 11.24 7.60 13.26
C ASN A 143 9.87 7.16 13.79
N VAL A 144 8.80 7.34 12.99
CA VAL A 144 7.43 6.98 13.39
C VAL A 144 7.28 5.51 13.82
N THR A 145 7.99 4.61 13.14
CA THR A 145 7.97 3.15 13.42
C THR A 145 8.72 2.81 14.71
N GLU A 146 9.79 3.54 15.00
CA GLU A 146 10.57 3.36 16.22
C GLU A 146 9.87 3.92 17.45
N ILE A 147 9.03 4.96 17.32
CA ILE A 147 8.24 5.50 18.44
C ILE A 147 7.29 4.44 19.00
N ALA A 148 6.66 3.64 18.13
CA ALA A 148 5.78 2.55 18.54
C ALA A 148 6.57 1.43 19.26
N GLN A 149 7.74 1.06 18.73
CA GLN A 149 8.56 -0.04 19.26
C GLN A 149 9.36 0.33 20.51
N LYS A 150 9.85 1.57 20.61
CA LYS A 150 10.73 2.09 21.66
C LYS A 150 10.04 3.14 22.54
N ARG A 151 8.70 3.10 22.65
CA ARG A 151 7.89 4.06 23.43
C ARG A 151 8.44 4.29 24.85
N GLY A 152 8.92 3.24 25.51
CA GLY A 152 9.55 3.33 26.84
C GLY A 152 10.83 4.17 26.84
N GLY A 153 11.70 3.99 25.84
CA GLY A 153 12.95 4.74 25.71
C GLY A 153 12.71 6.23 25.45
N THR A 154 11.77 6.57 24.55
CA THR A 154 11.36 7.95 24.27
C THR A 154 10.80 8.62 25.52
N ARG A 155 9.91 7.91 26.25
CA ARG A 155 9.36 8.37 27.53
C ARG A 155 10.45 8.68 28.54
N ASP A 156 11.42 7.79 28.70
CA ASP A 156 12.48 7.93 29.71
C ASP A 156 13.44 9.09 29.36
N ASN A 157 13.69 9.34 28.07
CA ASN A 157 14.42 10.51 27.62
C ASN A 157 13.69 11.82 27.94
N ILE A 158 12.40 11.90 27.59
CA ILE A 158 11.56 13.07 27.90
C ILE A 158 11.52 13.30 29.41
N MET A 159 11.27 12.25 30.19
CA MET A 159 11.22 12.34 31.65
C MET A 159 12.52 12.86 32.25
N ARG A 160 13.68 12.40 31.75
CA ARG A 160 15.00 12.85 32.23
C ARG A 160 15.22 14.34 31.97
N VAL A 161 14.95 14.80 30.74
CA VAL A 161 15.13 16.19 30.34
C VAL A 161 14.13 17.09 31.07
N MET A 162 12.87 16.67 31.11
CA MET A 162 11.81 17.43 31.75
C MET A 162 12.00 17.54 33.26
N LYS A 163 12.44 16.48 33.94
CA LYS A 163 12.75 16.51 35.37
C LYS A 163 13.87 17.51 35.69
N LYS A 164 14.92 17.55 34.87
CA LYS A 164 16.01 18.51 35.00
C LYS A 164 15.51 19.94 34.78
N ASP A 165 14.87 20.21 33.65
CA ASP A 165 14.50 21.56 33.25
C ASP A 165 13.38 22.15 34.13
N ALA A 166 12.43 21.33 34.58
CA ALA A 166 11.39 21.78 35.51
C ALA A 166 11.96 22.14 36.89
N HIS A 167 12.99 21.42 37.34
CA HIS A 167 13.71 21.75 38.56
C HIS A 167 14.52 23.05 38.39
N ASP A 168 15.31 23.16 37.32
CA ASP A 168 16.23 24.28 37.12
C ASP A 168 15.50 25.60 36.80
N LEU A 169 14.41 25.54 36.03
CA LEU A 169 13.65 26.73 35.62
C LEU A 169 12.60 27.15 36.65
N PHE A 170 11.92 26.18 37.28
CA PHE A 170 10.73 26.45 38.08
C PHE A 170 10.82 25.96 39.53
N GLY A 171 11.85 25.18 39.89
CA GLY A 171 11.96 24.57 41.22
C GLY A 171 10.91 23.49 41.49
N VAL A 172 10.35 22.88 40.44
CA VAL A 172 9.28 21.88 40.52
C VAL A 172 9.82 20.47 40.28
N GLU A 173 9.27 19.50 41.00
CA GLU A 173 9.63 18.09 40.86
C GLU A 173 8.65 17.39 39.91
N VAL A 174 9.12 17.02 38.71
CA VAL A 174 8.37 16.13 37.82
C VAL A 174 8.60 14.69 38.29
N THR A 175 7.49 14.00 38.57
CA THR A 175 7.48 12.65 39.15
C THR A 175 7.31 11.58 38.07
N ASP A 176 6.48 11.83 37.06
CA ASP A 176 6.27 10.91 35.95
C ASP A 176 5.80 11.65 34.69
N PHE A 177 6.13 11.08 33.52
CA PHE A 177 5.67 11.53 32.21
C PHE A 177 5.11 10.31 31.47
N GLN A 178 3.82 10.35 31.14
CA GLN A 178 3.15 9.24 30.48
C GLN A 178 2.63 9.67 29.13
N ILE A 179 3.08 9.01 28.08
CA ILE A 179 2.44 9.10 26.77
C ILE A 179 1.20 8.22 26.86
N THR A 180 0.01 8.78 26.74
CA THR A 180 -1.28 8.07 26.88
C THR A 180 -1.72 7.48 25.55
N ASN A 181 -1.81 8.32 24.51
CA ASN A 181 -2.19 7.89 23.17
C ASN A 181 -1.31 8.56 22.12
N ILE A 182 -1.09 7.87 21.00
CA ILE A 182 -0.48 8.42 19.79
C ILE A 182 -1.41 8.04 18.64
N ASP A 183 -2.01 9.03 18.00
CA ASP A 183 -2.77 8.86 16.77
C ASP A 183 -1.89 9.30 15.59
N TYR A 184 -1.82 8.46 14.58
CA TYR A 184 -1.04 8.73 13.38
C TYR A 184 -1.96 9.25 12.28
N ASN A 185 -1.40 9.95 11.30
CA ASN A 185 -2.19 10.35 10.14
C ASN A 185 -2.90 9.14 9.48
N LYS A 186 -4.06 9.40 8.88
CA LYS A 186 -4.91 8.34 8.30
C LYS A 186 -4.15 7.46 7.31
N THR A 187 -3.28 8.07 6.50
CA THR A 187 -2.42 7.37 5.52
C THR A 187 -1.50 6.33 6.16
N PHE A 188 -0.84 6.65 7.28
CA PHE A 188 0.05 5.73 7.97
C PHE A 188 -0.71 4.62 8.68
N ARG A 189 -1.88 4.93 9.28
CA ARG A 189 -2.75 3.90 9.89
C ARG A 189 -3.26 2.91 8.86
N ASP A 190 -3.73 3.41 7.71
CA ASP A 190 -4.26 2.56 6.65
C ASP A 190 -3.13 1.67 6.08
N ALA A 191 -1.91 2.20 5.95
CA ALA A 191 -0.73 1.44 5.54
C ALA A 191 -0.32 0.37 6.58
N ASN A 192 -0.29 0.70 7.87
CA ASN A 192 0.09 -0.26 8.92
C ASN A 192 -0.99 -1.33 9.15
N ASN A 193 -2.27 -0.95 9.04
CA ASN A 193 -3.39 -1.90 9.09
C ASN A 193 -3.36 -2.82 7.87
N ALA A 194 -3.12 -2.30 6.66
CA ALA A 194 -2.95 -3.11 5.46
C ALA A 194 -1.75 -4.06 5.59
N ALA A 195 -0.61 -3.58 6.11
CA ALA A 195 0.57 -4.41 6.35
C ALA A 195 0.32 -5.50 7.41
N SER A 196 -0.43 -5.19 8.46
CA SER A 196 -0.80 -6.17 9.50
C SER A 196 -1.79 -7.22 8.97
N VAL A 197 -2.76 -6.80 8.16
CA VAL A 197 -3.70 -7.70 7.48
C VAL A 197 -2.99 -8.55 6.42
N ALA A 198 -2.03 -7.97 5.68
CA ALA A 198 -1.22 -8.70 4.71
C ALA A 198 -0.34 -9.75 5.40
N LYS A 199 0.33 -9.39 6.51
CA LYS A 199 1.08 -10.36 7.33
C LYS A 199 0.17 -11.46 7.87
N ALA A 200 -1.01 -11.13 8.38
CA ALA A 200 -1.97 -12.12 8.85
C ALA A 200 -2.44 -13.06 7.72
N LYS A 201 -2.65 -12.53 6.51
CA LYS A 201 -3.01 -13.33 5.32
C LYS A 201 -1.86 -14.23 4.86
N VAL A 202 -0.62 -13.75 4.87
CA VAL A 202 0.56 -14.56 4.54
C VAL A 202 0.72 -15.70 5.55
N GLU A 203 0.59 -15.41 6.84
CA GLU A 203 0.70 -16.43 7.88
C GLU A 203 -0.45 -17.45 7.83
N GLN A 204 -1.67 -17.03 7.50
CA GLN A 204 -2.79 -17.93 7.22
C GLN A 204 -2.52 -18.82 6.00
N ALA A 205 -2.07 -18.24 4.88
CA ALA A 205 -1.75 -18.99 3.66
C ALA A 205 -0.60 -19.98 3.87
N GLU A 206 0.42 -19.63 4.68
CA GLU A 206 1.49 -20.55 5.06
C GLU A 206 0.98 -21.71 5.93
N GLN A 207 0.07 -21.44 6.87
CA GLN A 207 -0.56 -22.49 7.68
C GLN A 207 -1.41 -23.43 6.81
N GLU A 208 -2.20 -22.90 5.88
CA GLU A 208 -2.99 -23.68 4.93
C GLU A 208 -2.09 -24.54 4.03
N LYS A 209 -1.00 -23.99 3.50
CA LYS A 209 -0.01 -24.74 2.70
C LYS A 209 0.65 -25.85 3.51
N ARG A 210 1.00 -25.57 4.78
CA ARG A 210 1.54 -26.58 5.69
C ARG A 210 0.53 -27.71 5.94
N GLN A 211 -0.73 -27.35 6.19
CA GLN A 211 -1.80 -28.33 6.39
C GLN A 211 -2.03 -29.19 5.13
N ALA A 212 -2.10 -28.56 3.97
CA ALA A 212 -2.24 -29.25 2.68
C ALA A 212 -1.06 -30.20 2.39
N SER A 213 0.18 -29.80 2.73
CA SER A 213 1.35 -30.67 2.58
C SER A 213 1.31 -31.88 3.52
N ILE A 214 0.88 -31.69 4.77
CA ILE A 214 0.71 -32.77 5.74
C ILE A 214 -0.40 -33.73 5.29
N ASP A 215 -1.50 -33.22 4.75
CA ASP A 215 -2.61 -34.05 4.28
C ASP A 215 -2.26 -34.81 2.99
N ALA A 216 -1.49 -34.20 2.08
CA ALA A 216 -0.93 -34.87 0.92
C ALA A 216 0.03 -36.00 1.34
N GLU A 217 0.90 -35.76 2.33
CA GLU A 217 1.82 -36.76 2.84
C GLU A 217 1.09 -37.90 3.57
N ARG A 218 0.07 -37.59 4.38
CA ARG A 218 -0.83 -38.60 4.98
C ARG A 218 -1.52 -39.44 3.92
N THR A 219 -1.98 -38.82 2.83
CA THR A 219 -2.62 -39.54 1.73
C THR A 219 -1.63 -40.48 1.04
N LYS A 220 -0.39 -40.04 0.81
CA LYS A 220 0.69 -40.87 0.25
C LYS A 220 1.06 -42.03 1.18
N ILE A 221 1.20 -41.77 2.48
CA ILE A 221 1.49 -42.80 3.49
C ILE A 221 0.35 -43.83 3.56
N ARG A 222 -0.91 -43.37 3.54
CA ARG A 222 -2.09 -44.26 3.55
C ARG A 222 -2.15 -45.10 2.28
N ALA A 223 -1.97 -44.50 1.11
CA ALA A 223 -1.96 -45.22 -0.17
C ALA A 223 -0.82 -46.24 -0.24
N SER A 224 0.38 -45.89 0.27
CA SER A 224 1.50 -46.82 0.37
C SER A 224 1.24 -47.94 1.40
N GLY A 225 0.60 -47.62 2.53
CA GLY A 225 0.23 -48.61 3.54
C GLY A 225 -0.82 -49.60 3.04
N GLU A 226 -1.84 -49.11 2.31
CA GLU A 226 -2.85 -49.94 1.65
C GLU A 226 -2.23 -50.81 0.55
N ALA A 227 -1.36 -50.25 -0.29
CA ALA A 227 -0.64 -51.01 -1.31
C ALA A 227 0.22 -52.12 -0.70
N ASN A 228 0.99 -51.81 0.34
CA ASN A 228 1.82 -52.80 1.04
C ASN A 228 0.96 -53.86 1.74
N ALA A 229 -0.19 -53.50 2.32
CA ALA A 229 -1.10 -54.44 2.94
C ALA A 229 -1.73 -55.41 1.92
N VAL A 230 -2.05 -54.92 0.71
CA VAL A 230 -2.54 -55.77 -0.39
C VAL A 230 -1.44 -56.70 -0.89
N GLU A 231 -0.21 -56.21 -1.03
CA GLU A 231 0.93 -57.05 -1.44
C GLU A 231 1.23 -58.15 -0.42
N GLU A 232 1.29 -57.82 0.87
CA GLU A 232 1.55 -58.78 1.94
C GLU A 232 0.42 -59.81 2.06
N LYS A 233 -0.84 -59.40 1.90
CA LYS A 233 -1.97 -60.33 1.86
C LYS A 233 -1.91 -61.26 0.66
N ALA A 234 -1.59 -60.73 -0.54
CA ALA A 234 -1.45 -61.54 -1.74
C ALA A 234 -0.29 -62.53 -1.63
N ARG A 235 0.84 -62.13 -1.03
CA ARG A 235 1.97 -63.03 -0.71
C ARG A 235 1.58 -64.09 0.33
N GLY A 236 0.84 -63.70 1.37
CA GLY A 236 0.32 -64.62 2.37
C GLY A 236 -0.61 -65.68 1.77
N ASP A 237 -1.54 -65.26 0.93
CA ASP A 237 -2.47 -66.15 0.22
C ASP A 237 -1.72 -67.07 -0.76
N ALA A 238 -0.72 -66.56 -1.49
CA ALA A 238 0.11 -67.35 -2.40
C ALA A 238 0.94 -68.41 -1.66
N ASN A 239 1.59 -68.04 -0.55
CA ASN A 239 2.34 -68.97 0.29
C ASN A 239 1.42 -70.01 0.95
N GLY A 240 0.24 -69.60 1.40
CA GLY A 240 -0.76 -70.52 1.96
C GLY A 240 -1.23 -71.55 0.94
N ARG A 241 -1.46 -71.13 -0.32
CA ARG A 241 -1.80 -72.06 -1.42
C ARG A 241 -0.66 -73.01 -1.74
N LEU A 242 0.58 -72.53 -1.78
CA LEU A 242 1.76 -73.37 -2.01
C LEU A 242 1.90 -74.43 -0.89
N LEU A 243 1.80 -74.00 0.37
CA LEU A 243 1.92 -74.88 1.53
C LEU A 243 0.80 -75.94 1.56
N ASN A 244 -0.43 -75.55 1.24
CA ASN A 244 -1.56 -76.48 1.15
C ASN A 244 -1.38 -77.46 -0.01
N ALA A 245 -0.93 -77.00 -1.18
CA ALA A 245 -0.66 -77.87 -2.33
C ALA A 245 0.47 -78.87 -2.04
N GLU A 246 1.53 -78.45 -1.35
CA GLU A 246 2.60 -79.33 -0.88
C GLU A 246 2.10 -80.35 0.15
N ALA A 247 1.26 -79.91 1.10
CA ALA A 247 0.65 -80.78 2.10
C ALA A 247 -0.26 -81.83 1.44
N GLU A 248 -1.10 -81.42 0.48
CA GLU A 248 -1.96 -82.31 -0.31
C GLU A 248 -1.14 -83.27 -1.17
N ALA A 249 -0.11 -82.79 -1.87
CA ALA A 249 0.77 -83.64 -2.67
C ALA A 249 1.44 -84.70 -1.79
N LYS A 250 1.91 -84.33 -0.60
CA LYS A 250 2.51 -85.25 0.36
C LYS A 250 1.49 -86.25 0.90
N ALA A 251 0.25 -85.82 1.18
CA ALA A 251 -0.83 -86.67 1.65
C ALA A 251 -1.26 -87.69 0.56
N ILE A 252 -1.42 -87.25 -0.69
CA ILE A 252 -1.73 -88.12 -1.83
C ILE A 252 -0.61 -89.13 -2.04
N ARG A 253 0.66 -88.71 -1.96
CA ARG A 253 1.81 -89.61 -2.08
C ARG A 253 1.79 -90.69 -0.99
N LEU A 254 1.56 -90.30 0.26
CA LEU A 254 1.46 -91.23 1.39
C LEU A 254 0.28 -92.20 1.23
N LYS A 255 -0.88 -91.69 0.80
CA LYS A 255 -2.08 -92.49 0.57
C LYS A 255 -1.87 -93.46 -0.59
N GLY A 256 -1.25 -93.02 -1.68
CA GLY A 256 -0.91 -93.85 -2.84
C GLY A 256 0.10 -94.94 -2.51
N GLU A 257 1.12 -94.65 -1.68
CA GLU A 257 2.05 -95.65 -1.15
C GLU A 257 1.31 -96.69 -0.30
N ALA A 258 0.45 -96.25 0.63
CA ALA A 258 -0.34 -97.14 1.48
C ALA A 258 -1.34 -98.00 0.68
N GLU A 259 -2.01 -97.42 -0.32
CA GLU A 259 -2.92 -98.14 -1.22
C GLU A 259 -2.17 -99.12 -2.11
N ALA A 260 -1.00 -98.76 -2.65
CA ALA A 260 -0.17 -99.65 -3.45
C ALA A 260 0.31 -100.87 -2.63
N ASP A 261 0.68 -100.65 -1.37
CA ASP A 261 1.05 -101.73 -0.45
C ASP A 261 -0.16 -102.59 -0.07
N ALA A 262 -1.32 -101.98 0.18
CA ALA A 262 -2.57 -102.70 0.45
C ALA A 262 -3.06 -103.52 -0.75
N ILE A 263 -2.98 -102.98 -1.97
CA ILE A 263 -3.32 -103.70 -3.21
C ILE A 263 -2.33 -104.82 -3.44
N ARG A 264 -1.02 -104.62 -3.21
CA ARG A 264 -0.03 -105.71 -3.30
C ARG A 264 -0.36 -106.82 -2.29
N ALA A 265 -0.68 -106.47 -1.04
CA ALA A 265 -1.09 -107.44 -0.03
C ALA A 265 -2.40 -108.16 -0.41
N GLN A 266 -3.41 -107.43 -0.92
CA GLN A 266 -4.66 -108.02 -1.40
C GLN A 266 -4.44 -108.91 -2.63
N ALA A 267 -3.60 -108.50 -3.58
CA ALA A 267 -3.26 -109.29 -4.76
C ALA A 267 -2.55 -110.58 -4.37
N THR A 268 -1.62 -110.54 -3.40
CA THR A 268 -1.00 -111.75 -2.86
C THR A 268 -1.99 -112.65 -2.14
N ALA A 269 -2.98 -112.08 -1.42
CA ALA A 269 -4.03 -112.84 -0.75
C ALA A 269 -5.03 -113.48 -1.75
N LEU A 270 -5.39 -112.76 -2.82
CA LEU A 270 -6.27 -113.25 -3.89
C LEU A 270 -5.59 -114.30 -4.76
N ALA A 271 -4.28 -114.21 -4.97
CA ALA A 271 -3.51 -115.24 -5.66
C ALA A 271 -3.48 -116.58 -4.90
N GLN A 272 -3.59 -116.54 -3.57
CA GLN A 272 -3.56 -117.73 -2.71
C GLN A 272 -4.94 -118.38 -2.50
N ASN A 273 -6.05 -117.75 -2.92
CA ASN A 273 -7.39 -118.31 -2.69
C ASN A 273 -8.38 -118.03 -3.84
N GLN A 274 -8.54 -119.01 -4.74
CA GLN A 274 -9.40 -118.92 -5.92
C GLN A 274 -10.89 -118.70 -5.60
N GLN A 275 -11.38 -119.15 -4.45
CA GLN A 275 -12.80 -118.98 -4.09
C GLN A 275 -13.16 -117.51 -3.79
N LEU A 276 -12.19 -116.69 -3.41
CA LEU A 276 -12.41 -115.27 -3.07
C LEU A 276 -12.58 -114.38 -4.31
N VAL A 277 -12.01 -114.78 -5.44
CA VAL A 277 -12.15 -114.08 -6.74
C VAL A 277 -13.59 -114.21 -7.26
N GLU A 278 -14.20 -115.39 -7.10
CA GLU A 278 -15.59 -115.65 -7.46
C GLU A 278 -16.56 -114.85 -6.58
N LEU A 279 -16.31 -114.74 -5.27
CA LEU A 279 -17.12 -113.91 -4.36
C LEU A 279 -17.08 -112.42 -4.74
N ARG A 280 -15.89 -111.87 -5.04
CA ARG A 280 -15.73 -110.47 -5.49
C ARG A 280 -16.39 -110.19 -6.84
N LYS A 281 -16.42 -111.18 -7.75
CA LYS A 281 -17.18 -111.07 -9.02
C LYS A 281 -18.69 -111.02 -8.76
N ALA A 282 -19.18 -111.75 -7.76
CA ALA A 282 -20.60 -111.71 -7.36
C ALA A 282 -20.97 -110.39 -6.65
N GLU A 283 -20.13 -109.89 -5.73
CA GLU A 283 -20.39 -108.63 -4.99
C GLU A 283 -20.40 -107.37 -5.88
N LYS A 284 -19.64 -107.36 -6.98
CA LYS A 284 -19.60 -106.22 -7.91
C LYS A 284 -20.65 -106.29 -9.03
N TRP A 285 -21.51 -107.30 -9.04
CA TRP A 285 -22.58 -107.40 -10.04
C TRP A 285 -23.87 -106.78 -9.51
N ASN A 286 -24.26 -105.63 -10.04
CA ASN A 286 -25.49 -104.90 -9.68
C ASN A 286 -26.70 -105.17 -10.60
N GLY A 287 -26.69 -106.27 -11.38
CA GLY A 287 -27.91 -106.88 -11.92
C GLY A 287 -28.76 -106.10 -12.94
N ALA A 288 -28.25 -105.08 -13.66
CA ALA A 288 -29.04 -104.34 -14.65
C ALA A 288 -28.36 -104.21 -16.04
N LEU A 289 -29.13 -104.45 -17.11
CA LEU A 289 -28.79 -104.26 -18.54
C LEU A 289 -29.31 -102.90 -19.07
N PRO A 290 -28.72 -102.33 -20.14
CA PRO A 290 -28.83 -100.91 -20.47
C PRO A 290 -30.15 -100.55 -21.17
N SER A 291 -30.73 -99.40 -20.79
CA SER A 291 -31.79 -98.73 -21.53
C SER A 291 -31.53 -97.23 -21.62
N SER A 292 -31.55 -96.73 -22.85
CA SER A 292 -31.67 -95.32 -23.19
C SER A 292 -33.08 -94.81 -22.91
N MET A 293 -33.23 -93.61 -22.35
CA MET A 293 -34.12 -92.54 -22.85
C MET A 293 -33.91 -91.25 -22.04
N LEU A 294 -33.80 -90.14 -22.77
CA LEU A 294 -33.85 -88.75 -22.30
C LEU A 294 -35.25 -88.41 -21.74
N SER A 295 -35.32 -87.66 -20.64
CA SER A 295 -36.26 -86.53 -20.45
C SER A 295 -36.10 -85.88 -19.07
N ASN A 296 -36.02 -84.54 -19.08
CA ASN A 296 -36.37 -83.54 -18.06
C ASN A 296 -36.19 -83.84 -16.56
N VAL A 297 -35.31 -83.05 -15.92
CA VAL A 297 -35.47 -82.60 -14.52
C VAL A 297 -35.07 -81.11 -14.41
N ILE A 298 -35.84 -80.42 -13.59
CA ILE A 298 -35.99 -78.98 -13.39
C ILE A 298 -34.89 -78.41 -12.47
N LEU A 299 -34.58 -77.12 -12.64
CA LEU A 299 -33.77 -76.29 -11.74
C LEU A 299 -34.66 -75.61 -10.68
N GLU A 300 -34.38 -75.83 -9.40
CA GLU A 300 -34.91 -75.13 -8.21
C GLU A 300 -34.07 -75.63 -7.01
N SER A 301 -33.69 -74.93 -5.95
CA SER A 301 -33.84 -73.56 -5.40
C SER A 301 -32.89 -73.46 -4.19
N MET A 302 -32.50 -72.26 -3.75
CA MET A 302 -32.44 -71.80 -2.34
C MET A 302 -31.76 -70.41 -2.21
N PRO A 303 -32.11 -69.58 -1.21
CA PRO A 303 -32.92 -68.39 -1.48
C PRO A 303 -32.16 -67.06 -1.38
N HIS A 304 -32.70 -66.07 -2.09
CA HIS A 304 -32.55 -64.64 -1.86
C HIS A 304 -33.78 -64.19 -1.07
N ASP A 305 -33.59 -63.44 0.01
CA ASP A 305 -34.68 -62.90 0.83
C ASP A 305 -34.76 -61.38 0.65
N ASP A 306 -35.88 -60.97 0.08
CA ASP A 306 -36.76 -59.85 0.40
C ASP A 306 -36.20 -58.43 0.63
N GLY A 307 -36.45 -57.56 -0.36
CA GLY A 307 -37.66 -56.72 -0.29
C GLY A 307 -37.56 -55.35 0.39
N GLY A 308 -37.73 -54.30 -0.43
CA GLY A 308 -38.66 -53.21 -0.06
C GLY A 308 -38.06 -51.92 0.50
N VAL A 309 -37.64 -51.05 -0.41
CA VAL A 309 -37.77 -49.57 -0.35
C VAL A 309 -39.20 -49.20 0.14
N ASP A 310 -39.51 -48.21 0.96
CA ASP A 310 -39.14 -46.79 0.95
C ASP A 310 -39.73 -46.16 2.23
N GLN A 311 -38.93 -45.46 3.03
CA GLN A 311 -39.42 -44.25 3.73
C GLN A 311 -38.28 -43.32 4.16
N LEU A 312 -38.51 -42.06 3.81
CA LEU A 312 -37.64 -40.90 3.81
C LEU A 312 -37.09 -40.47 5.19
N LYS A 313 -35.83 -40.02 5.11
CA LYS A 313 -35.25 -38.77 5.64
C LYS A 313 -35.11 -38.50 7.15
N ASP A 314 -33.94 -37.93 7.39
CA ASP A 314 -33.54 -36.96 8.42
C ASP A 314 -33.02 -37.46 9.77
N SER A 315 -32.00 -36.71 10.23
CA SER A 315 -31.26 -36.78 11.49
C SER A 315 -30.35 -38.01 11.64
N LEU A 316 -29.06 -37.95 11.29
CA LEU A 316 -27.98 -37.18 11.92
C LEU A 316 -28.11 -37.12 13.46
N TYR A 317 -27.01 -37.48 14.11
CA TYR A 317 -26.82 -37.83 15.53
C TYR A 317 -27.30 -39.26 15.87
N SER A 318 -26.47 -40.16 16.41
CA SER A 318 -25.58 -39.92 17.54
C SER A 318 -24.47 -40.97 17.66
N ARG A 319 -23.42 -40.51 18.33
CA ARG A 319 -22.14 -41.13 18.64
C ARG A 319 -22.28 -42.06 19.85
N GLN A 320 -21.91 -43.33 19.73
CA GLN A 320 -21.49 -44.22 20.82
C GLN A 320 -19.95 -44.22 20.83
N GLN A 321 -19.21 -44.28 21.95
CA GLN A 321 -19.44 -45.04 23.16
C GLN A 321 -18.45 -44.62 24.29
N LYS A 322 -18.86 -44.89 25.54
CA LYS A 322 -18.06 -45.32 26.71
C LYS A 322 -17.16 -44.33 27.48
N GLY A 323 -17.48 -44.15 28.77
CA GLY A 323 -16.55 -43.67 29.79
C GLY A 323 -17.20 -43.47 31.17
N MET A 324 -17.06 -44.47 32.05
CA MET A 324 -17.06 -44.50 33.52
C MET A 324 -17.94 -43.54 34.38
N GLN A 325 -18.68 -44.17 35.31
CA GLN A 325 -19.36 -43.56 36.45
C GLN A 325 -18.38 -42.97 37.46
N ASP A 326 -18.64 -41.75 37.93
CA ASP A 326 -18.10 -41.24 39.19
C ASP A 326 -19.19 -40.42 39.91
N VAL A 327 -19.52 -40.81 41.13
CA VAL A 327 -20.64 -40.27 41.94
C VAL A 327 -20.06 -39.47 43.11
N ARG A 328 -20.23 -38.14 43.12
CA ARG A 328 -20.11 -37.23 44.30
C ARG A 328 -21.02 -36.01 44.07
N ALA A 329 -22.11 -35.82 44.81
CA ALA A 329 -22.30 -35.26 46.18
C ALA A 329 -22.24 -33.70 46.27
N PRO A 330 -23.25 -33.03 46.89
CA PRO A 330 -23.36 -31.58 46.99
C PRO A 330 -22.62 -31.01 48.21
N LEU A 331 -22.13 -29.76 48.12
CA LEU A 331 -21.42 -29.07 49.20
C LEU A 331 -22.39 -28.34 50.15
N THR A 332 -22.20 -28.58 51.44
CA THR A 332 -22.89 -27.95 52.57
C THR A 332 -21.90 -27.15 53.43
N LYS A 333 -22.46 -26.29 54.29
CA LYS A 333 -21.86 -25.33 55.24
C LYS A 333 -20.64 -25.84 56.02
N SER A 334 -19.72 -24.92 56.29
CA SER A 334 -18.62 -25.06 57.25
C SER A 334 -19.06 -24.53 58.62
N GLU A 335 -19.12 -25.43 59.60
CA GLU A 335 -18.91 -25.17 61.02
C GLU A 335 -17.77 -26.08 61.45
N GLU A 336 -16.73 -25.52 62.09
CA GLU A 336 -15.65 -26.28 62.70
C GLU A 336 -15.78 -26.21 64.22
N GLY A 337 -16.03 -27.36 64.82
CA GLY A 337 -15.79 -27.65 66.21
C GLY A 337 -15.27 -29.08 66.32
N ALA A 338 -14.06 -29.25 66.86
CA ALA A 338 -13.54 -30.55 67.27
C ALA A 338 -13.28 -30.54 68.77
N SER A 339 -13.81 -31.57 69.44
CA SER A 339 -13.68 -31.84 70.86
C SER A 339 -12.70 -32.99 71.12
N LYS A 340 -12.15 -33.06 72.33
CA LYS A 340 -11.81 -34.32 73.00
C LYS A 340 -11.78 -34.12 74.51
N ALA A 341 -12.32 -35.10 75.24
CA ALA A 341 -12.63 -35.02 76.66
C ALA A 341 -11.70 -35.91 77.53
N TRP A 342 -11.28 -35.35 78.69
CA TRP A 342 -11.19 -35.87 80.09
C TRP A 342 -10.29 -37.09 80.40
N PRO A 343 -9.71 -37.26 81.63
CA PRO A 343 -10.34 -37.00 82.95
C PRO A 343 -9.46 -36.58 84.18
N SER A 344 -10.17 -36.12 85.23
CA SER A 344 -10.02 -36.33 86.70
C SER A 344 -8.71 -36.11 87.52
N SER A 345 -8.94 -35.41 88.64
CA SER A 345 -8.56 -35.72 90.05
C SER A 345 -7.36 -35.04 90.72
N ALA A 346 -7.64 -34.51 91.93
CA ALA A 346 -6.80 -34.37 93.14
C ALA A 346 -5.58 -33.43 93.06
N GLU A 347 -5.15 -32.67 94.06
CA GLU A 347 -5.51 -32.46 95.47
C GLU A 347 -4.66 -31.27 95.99
N ALA A 348 -5.16 -30.59 97.05
CA ALA A 348 -4.44 -29.92 98.16
C ALA A 348 -3.32 -28.89 97.84
N THR A 349 -3.34 -27.65 98.33
CA THR A 349 -3.34 -27.19 99.73
C THR A 349 -3.33 -25.64 99.69
N GLY A 350 -4.16 -24.94 100.46
CA GLY A 350 -3.80 -24.36 101.77
C GLY A 350 -3.64 -22.83 101.65
N GLY A 351 -4.66 -22.02 101.96
CA GLY A 351 -4.81 -21.30 103.23
C GLY A 351 -4.38 -19.83 103.05
N GLN A 352 -4.96 -18.76 103.60
CA GLN A 352 -5.96 -18.42 104.62
C GLN A 352 -6.44 -16.99 104.25
N GLY A 353 -7.58 -16.41 104.64
CA GLY A 353 -8.67 -16.79 105.52
C GLY A 353 -9.67 -15.63 105.66
N ARG A 354 -10.88 -16.01 106.12
CA ARG A 354 -11.94 -15.23 106.80
C ARG A 354 -12.90 -14.31 106.01
N ARG A 355 -14.08 -14.91 105.77
CA ARG A 355 -15.46 -14.37 105.78
C ARG A 355 -15.86 -13.83 107.20
N PRO A 356 -16.94 -13.03 107.43
CA PRO A 356 -18.27 -13.25 106.86
C PRO A 356 -19.16 -12.05 106.46
N SER A 357 -20.23 -12.47 105.78
CA SER A 357 -21.51 -11.86 105.37
C SER A 357 -22.06 -10.64 106.13
N ILE A 358 -22.82 -9.79 105.42
CA ILE A 358 -24.28 -9.55 105.57
C ILE A 358 -24.78 -8.67 104.39
N THR A 359 -25.96 -9.01 103.87
CA THR A 359 -26.75 -8.36 102.79
C THR A 359 -27.53 -7.11 103.30
N PRO A 360 -28.27 -6.38 102.45
CA PRO A 360 -27.93 -5.13 101.72
C PRO A 360 -28.49 -3.85 102.41
N PRO A 361 -28.28 -2.64 101.84
CA PRO A 361 -29.36 -2.06 101.00
C PRO A 361 -28.86 -1.21 99.81
N ASN A 362 -29.74 -1.07 98.81
CA ASN A 362 -29.69 -0.08 97.72
C ASN A 362 -30.30 1.26 98.21
N PRO A 363 -30.30 2.36 97.43
CA PRO A 363 -29.50 2.74 96.26
C PRO A 363 -29.00 4.21 96.32
N HIS A 364 -28.45 4.66 95.19
CA HIS A 364 -28.11 6.04 94.77
C HIS A 364 -26.65 6.45 94.90
N THR A 365 -25.97 6.45 93.76
CA THR A 365 -25.11 7.59 93.40
C THR A 365 -24.95 7.67 91.89
N SER A 366 -25.05 8.90 91.41
CA SER A 366 -25.05 9.32 90.03
C SER A 366 -23.76 8.95 89.29
N MET A 367 -23.92 8.39 88.09
CA MET A 367 -22.86 8.25 87.09
C MET A 367 -22.20 9.61 86.82
N ALA A 368 -20.86 9.63 86.82
CA ALA A 368 -20.05 10.78 86.48
C ALA A 368 -20.41 11.32 85.07
N LEU A 369 -20.29 12.64 84.90
CA LEU A 369 -20.70 13.37 83.70
C LEU A 369 -20.02 12.85 82.42
N ALA A 370 -18.80 12.32 82.53
CA ALA A 370 -18.09 11.65 81.45
C ALA A 370 -18.78 10.37 80.95
N THR A 371 -19.39 9.58 81.86
CA THR A 371 -20.12 8.36 81.49
C THR A 371 -21.46 8.70 80.83
N LYS A 372 -22.13 9.76 81.28
CA LYS A 372 -23.35 10.27 80.60
C LYS A 372 -23.04 10.86 79.22
N PHE A 373 -21.90 11.54 79.08
CA PHE A 373 -21.43 12.06 77.80
C PHE A 373 -21.05 10.93 76.84
N LEU A 374 -20.35 9.89 77.31
CA LEU A 374 -19.90 8.77 76.48
C LEU A 374 -21.08 7.89 76.02
N ILE A 375 -22.07 7.66 76.89
CA ILE A 375 -23.33 7.00 76.54
C ILE A 375 -24.14 7.89 75.59
N GLY A 376 -24.21 9.20 75.84
CA GLY A 376 -24.87 10.16 74.95
C GLY A 376 -24.24 10.22 73.57
N SER A 377 -22.90 10.22 73.47
CA SER A 377 -22.18 10.17 72.20
C SER A 377 -22.33 8.82 71.50
N GLY A 378 -22.37 7.71 72.25
CA GLY A 378 -22.61 6.39 71.67
C GLY A 378 -24.01 6.27 71.06
N VAL A 379 -25.02 6.78 71.76
CA VAL A 379 -26.41 6.86 71.26
C VAL A 379 -26.51 7.83 70.08
N PHE A 380 -25.83 8.98 70.14
CA PHE A 380 -25.78 9.95 69.04
C PHE A 380 -25.11 9.33 67.79
N PHE A 381 -23.99 8.62 67.94
CA PHE A 381 -23.34 7.94 66.82
C PHE A 381 -24.18 6.80 66.26
N MET A 382 -24.88 6.02 67.11
CA MET A 382 -25.82 5.01 66.61
C MET A 382 -27.01 5.64 65.89
N LEU A 383 -27.56 6.75 66.39
CA LEU A 383 -28.63 7.49 65.72
C LEU A 383 -28.14 8.19 64.45
N ALA A 384 -26.89 8.64 64.41
CA ALA A 384 -26.27 9.21 63.22
C ALA A 384 -25.95 8.14 62.18
N VAL A 385 -25.53 6.93 62.58
CA VAL A 385 -25.33 5.79 61.67
C VAL A 385 -26.67 5.24 61.19
N ALA A 386 -27.68 5.17 62.06
CA ALA A 386 -29.04 4.80 61.67
C ALA A 386 -29.66 5.88 60.77
N GLY A 387 -29.46 7.16 61.06
CA GLY A 387 -29.91 8.28 60.25
C GLY A 387 -29.17 8.37 58.92
N ALA A 388 -27.86 8.10 58.89
CA ALA A 388 -27.08 8.00 57.68
C ALA A 388 -27.49 6.76 56.86
N GLY A 389 -27.76 5.63 57.51
CA GLY A 389 -28.29 4.43 56.87
C GLY A 389 -29.66 4.69 56.27
N ILE A 390 -30.57 5.31 57.01
CA ILE A 390 -31.87 5.74 56.49
C ILE A 390 -31.67 6.71 55.33
N PHE A 391 -30.80 7.72 55.42
CA PHE A 391 -30.52 8.65 54.33
C PHE A 391 -29.92 7.98 53.09
N PHE A 392 -29.05 6.97 53.25
CA PHE A 392 -28.45 6.22 52.16
C PHE A 392 -29.43 5.24 51.50
N PHE A 393 -30.34 4.64 52.28
CA PHE A 393 -31.32 3.65 51.82
C PHE A 393 -32.72 4.22 51.53
N SER A 394 -33.04 5.45 51.94
CA SER A 394 -34.35 6.11 51.73
C SER A 394 -34.43 6.95 50.46
N GLY A 395 -33.55 6.70 49.48
CA GLY A 395 -33.72 7.23 48.13
C GLY A 395 -33.43 8.73 48.01
N GLY A 396 -32.14 9.10 48.08
CA GLY A 396 -31.70 10.30 47.37
C GLY A 396 -32.02 10.14 45.88
N ASN A 397 -32.74 11.10 45.30
CA ASN A 397 -33.07 11.14 43.87
C ASN A 397 -31.79 11.20 43.03
N TYR A 398 -31.23 10.06 42.66
CA TYR A 398 -30.14 9.96 41.70
C TYR A 398 -30.72 10.10 40.29
N ILE A 399 -30.63 11.31 39.74
CA ILE A 399 -30.88 11.57 38.32
C ILE A 399 -29.72 10.93 37.56
N SER A 400 -29.98 9.85 36.82
CA SER A 400 -28.97 9.15 36.03
C SER A 400 -29.33 9.18 34.54
N PRO A 401 -28.37 9.49 33.65
CA PRO A 401 -28.53 9.30 32.20
C PRO A 401 -28.81 7.83 31.80
N GLN A 402 -28.54 6.87 32.69
CA GLN A 402 -28.85 5.45 32.47
C GLN A 402 -30.35 5.15 32.56
N ASN A 403 -31.11 6.01 33.24
CA ASN A 403 -32.56 5.90 33.38
C ASN A 403 -33.33 6.65 32.28
N ILE A 404 -32.66 7.01 31.19
CA ILE A 404 -33.30 7.58 30.00
C ILE A 404 -33.05 6.63 28.84
N ASP A 405 -34.14 6.19 28.23
CA ASP A 405 -34.14 5.31 27.06
C ASP A 405 -34.32 6.18 25.80
N LEU A 406 -33.39 6.09 24.86
CA LEU A 406 -33.49 6.74 23.55
C LEU A 406 -33.34 5.65 22.50
N GLN A 407 -34.46 5.30 21.87
CA GLN A 407 -34.51 4.29 20.82
C GLN A 407 -34.75 4.97 19.48
N ILE A 408 -33.94 4.61 18.48
CA ILE A 408 -34.10 5.04 17.10
C ILE A 408 -34.68 3.85 16.34
N VAL A 409 -35.79 4.07 15.63
CA VAL A 409 -36.43 3.05 14.79
C VAL A 409 -36.34 3.53 13.35
N ALA A 410 -35.54 2.82 12.57
CA ALA A 410 -35.31 3.06 11.16
C ALA A 410 -35.45 1.75 10.37
N PRO A 411 -35.81 1.79 9.07
CA PRO A 411 -35.69 0.62 8.21
C PRO A 411 -34.22 0.17 8.14
N SER A 412 -33.96 -1.13 8.32
CA SER A 412 -32.61 -1.69 8.23
C SER A 412 -32.02 -1.60 6.82
N LEU A 413 -32.88 -1.49 5.80
CA LEU A 413 -32.55 -1.34 4.40
C LEU A 413 -33.33 -0.14 3.83
N ILE A 414 -32.63 0.82 3.25
CA ILE A 414 -33.21 2.03 2.64
C ILE A 414 -32.71 2.14 1.21
N ASP A 415 -33.64 2.17 0.25
CA ASP A 415 -33.29 2.39 -1.17
C ASP A 415 -32.83 3.84 -1.38
N GLY A 416 -31.68 4.00 -2.02
CA GLY A 416 -31.06 5.30 -2.25
C GLY A 416 -31.94 6.19 -3.13
N GLY A 417 -32.13 7.44 -2.70
CA GLY A 417 -33.01 8.39 -3.39
C GLY A 417 -34.50 8.28 -3.04
N THR A 418 -34.89 7.38 -2.13
CA THR A 418 -36.25 7.34 -1.56
C THR A 418 -36.29 7.94 -0.15
N ALA A 419 -37.43 8.53 0.24
CA ALA A 419 -37.61 9.10 1.57
C ALA A 419 -37.88 8.01 2.60
N ALA A 420 -37.00 7.88 3.59
CA ALA A 420 -37.18 6.97 4.71
C ALA A 420 -37.77 7.71 5.92
N ASN A 421 -38.67 7.03 6.62
CA ASN A 421 -39.30 7.55 7.83
C ASN A 421 -38.59 7.00 9.07
N LEU A 422 -38.15 7.90 9.94
CA LEU A 422 -37.45 7.62 11.17
C LEU A 422 -38.35 7.93 12.36
N GLN A 423 -38.29 7.10 13.38
CA GLN A 423 -38.96 7.34 14.66
C GLN A 423 -37.96 7.37 15.80
N PHE A 424 -38.07 8.38 16.66
CA PHE A 424 -37.27 8.53 17.87
C PHE A 424 -38.19 8.39 19.08
N ILE A 425 -37.93 7.38 19.91
CA ILE A 425 -38.72 7.08 21.10
C ILE A 425 -37.88 7.40 22.33
N ILE A 426 -38.33 8.40 23.10
CA ILE A 426 -37.66 8.87 24.32
C ILE A 426 -38.51 8.45 25.51
N THR A 427 -37.92 7.73 26.48
CA THR A 427 -38.60 7.34 27.72
C THR A 427 -37.84 7.84 28.94
N ASN A 428 -38.48 8.67 29.75
CA ASN A 428 -37.89 9.13 31.02
C ASN A 428 -38.24 8.16 32.15
N ARG A 429 -37.28 7.34 32.61
CA ARG A 429 -37.45 6.47 33.79
C ARG A 429 -36.85 7.08 35.07
N ASN A 430 -36.43 8.35 35.06
CA ASN A 430 -36.04 9.04 36.29
C ASN A 430 -37.26 9.45 37.12
N SER A 431 -37.06 9.61 38.43
CA SER A 431 -38.06 10.16 39.36
C SER A 431 -38.30 11.67 39.20
N SER A 432 -37.47 12.34 38.37
CA SER A 432 -37.52 13.78 38.11
C SER A 432 -37.87 14.07 36.66
N GLN A 433 -38.60 15.17 36.42
CA GLN A 433 -38.94 15.60 35.07
C GLN A 433 -37.71 16.15 34.34
N LEU A 434 -37.60 15.86 33.04
CA LEU A 434 -36.62 16.47 32.14
C LEU A 434 -37.19 17.79 31.63
N GLN A 435 -36.40 18.86 31.65
CA GLN A 435 -36.78 20.20 31.20
C GLN A 435 -35.90 20.62 30.02
N LEU A 436 -36.44 21.45 29.12
CA LEU A 436 -35.73 21.96 27.94
C LEU A 436 -35.08 20.83 27.12
N ALA A 437 -35.81 19.73 26.92
CA ALA A 437 -35.33 18.61 26.14
C ALA A 437 -35.36 18.95 24.64
N ASP A 438 -34.22 18.84 23.97
CA ASP A 438 -34.06 18.98 22.53
C ASP A 438 -33.39 17.73 21.97
N LEU A 439 -33.94 17.20 20.86
CA LEU A 439 -33.35 16.08 20.14
C LEU A 439 -32.55 16.62 18.95
N VAL A 440 -31.25 16.33 18.93
CA VAL A 440 -30.34 16.64 17.82
C VAL A 440 -30.10 15.36 17.05
N VAL A 441 -30.47 15.34 15.78
CA VAL A 441 -30.27 14.19 14.87
C VAL A 441 -29.17 14.54 13.88
N ASP A 442 -28.15 13.71 13.85
CA ASP A 442 -27.03 13.78 12.91
C ASP A 442 -27.19 12.66 11.89
N TYR A 443 -27.33 13.06 10.64
CA TYR A 443 -27.50 12.16 9.50
C TYR A 443 -26.16 11.86 8.82
N PRO A 444 -25.99 10.69 8.20
CA PRO A 444 -24.79 10.36 7.45
C PRO A 444 -24.61 11.26 6.22
N ASP A 445 -23.35 11.39 5.79
CA ASP A 445 -22.99 12.18 4.61
C ASP A 445 -23.75 11.72 3.36
N GLY A 446 -24.26 12.70 2.60
CA GLY A 446 -25.09 12.45 1.42
C GLY A 446 -26.59 12.56 1.68
N THR A 447 -27.04 12.57 2.94
CA THR A 447 -28.47 12.71 3.29
C THR A 447 -29.05 14.06 2.84
N ARG A 448 -30.28 14.04 2.29
CA ARG A 448 -30.99 15.19 1.73
C ARG A 448 -32.38 15.39 2.34
N ASP A 449 -32.86 16.62 2.25
CA ASP A 449 -34.23 16.98 2.64
C ASP A 449 -35.24 16.32 1.67
N PRO A 450 -36.25 15.57 2.16
CA PRO A 450 -37.26 14.95 1.31
C PRO A 450 -38.10 15.94 0.49
N LYS A 451 -38.22 17.20 0.94
CA LYS A 451 -39.00 18.24 0.25
C LYS A 451 -38.15 19.00 -0.77
N ASP A 452 -36.84 19.01 -0.58
CA ASP A 452 -35.87 19.65 -1.48
C ASP A 452 -34.59 18.80 -1.58
N PRO A 453 -34.52 17.89 -2.57
CA PRO A 453 -33.38 16.99 -2.75
C PRO A 453 -32.04 17.69 -2.98
N THR A 454 -32.04 19.00 -3.30
CA THR A 454 -30.81 19.78 -3.48
C THR A 454 -30.18 20.21 -2.15
N LYS A 455 -31.00 20.30 -1.09
CA LYS A 455 -30.58 20.75 0.23
C LYS A 455 -30.02 19.59 1.05
N THR A 456 -28.77 19.72 1.51
CA THR A 456 -28.15 18.78 2.46
C THR A 456 -28.88 18.81 3.80
N LEU A 457 -29.14 17.63 4.35
CA LEU A 457 -29.70 17.47 5.69
C LEU A 457 -28.70 16.68 6.54
N THR A 458 -27.69 17.37 7.10
CA THR A 458 -26.67 16.76 7.95
C THR A 458 -27.04 16.80 9.44
N HIS A 459 -27.71 17.86 9.86
CA HIS A 459 -28.13 18.06 11.25
C HIS A 459 -29.58 18.56 11.31
N GLN A 460 -30.36 18.03 12.26
CA GLN A 460 -31.71 18.50 12.54
C GLN A 460 -31.93 18.58 14.05
N ARG A 461 -32.36 19.75 14.54
CA ARG A 461 -32.75 19.94 15.94
C ARG A 461 -34.28 19.98 16.05
N ILE A 462 -34.83 19.13 16.91
CA ILE A 462 -36.27 18.99 17.16
C ILE A 462 -36.51 19.29 18.64
N SER A 463 -37.29 20.34 18.94
CA SER A 463 -37.59 20.69 20.33
C SER A 463 -38.66 19.77 20.90
N VAL A 464 -38.36 19.15 22.06
CA VAL A 464 -39.21 18.15 22.72
C VAL A 464 -39.94 18.75 23.93
N GLY A 465 -39.31 19.69 24.63
CA GLY A 465 -39.92 20.41 25.76
C GLY A 465 -39.71 19.71 27.11
N THR A 466 -40.79 19.51 27.88
CA THR A 466 -40.72 18.89 29.22
C THR A 466 -41.21 17.45 29.17
N ILE A 467 -40.45 16.52 29.77
CA ILE A 467 -40.77 15.08 29.81
C ILE A 467 -40.95 14.65 31.27
N ALA A 468 -42.19 14.35 31.65
CA ALA A 468 -42.53 13.94 33.02
C ALA A 468 -41.91 12.58 33.40
N PRO A 469 -41.75 12.28 34.70
CA PRO A 469 -41.34 10.96 35.17
C PRO A 469 -42.24 9.84 34.61
N GLY A 470 -41.64 8.79 34.05
CA GLY A 470 -42.35 7.67 33.42
C GLY A 470 -42.93 7.96 32.03
N GLN A 471 -42.86 9.21 31.53
CA GLN A 471 -43.45 9.58 30.25
C GLN A 471 -42.60 9.09 29.07
N GLN A 472 -43.28 8.62 28.02
CA GLN A 472 -42.70 8.27 26.73
C GLN A 472 -43.18 9.25 25.66
N ILE A 473 -42.25 9.76 24.84
CA ILE A 473 -42.52 10.66 23.70
C ILE A 473 -42.01 10.00 22.43
N LYS A 474 -42.80 10.08 21.35
CA LYS A 474 -42.44 9.59 20.02
C LYS A 474 -42.36 10.75 19.04
N LEU A 475 -41.24 10.88 18.34
CA LEU A 475 -40.99 11.91 17.34
C LEU A 475 -40.75 11.24 15.99
N THR A 476 -41.17 11.89 14.90
CA THR A 476 -40.97 11.41 13.53
C THR A 476 -40.11 12.39 12.74
N ALA A 477 -39.20 11.86 11.94
CA ALA A 477 -38.44 12.60 10.94
C ALA A 477 -38.42 11.85 9.61
N SER A 478 -38.18 12.55 8.51
CA SER A 478 -38.04 11.94 7.19
C SER A 478 -36.80 12.48 6.51
N ALA A 479 -36.05 11.61 5.85
CA ALA A 479 -34.80 11.95 5.18
C ALA A 479 -34.57 11.06 3.95
N VAL A 480 -33.91 11.59 2.92
CA VAL A 480 -33.52 10.82 1.73
C VAL A 480 -32.04 10.49 1.82
N PHE A 481 -31.70 9.21 1.76
CA PHE A 481 -30.33 8.73 1.94
C PHE A 481 -29.68 8.41 0.59
N TYR A 482 -28.38 8.69 0.46
CA TYR A 482 -27.58 8.37 -0.71
C TYR A 482 -26.27 7.71 -0.28
N GLY A 483 -25.82 6.71 -1.03
CA GLY A 483 -24.61 5.95 -0.73
C GLY A 483 -24.39 4.82 -1.72
N SER A 484 -23.25 4.13 -1.62
CA SER A 484 -23.01 2.92 -2.41
C SER A 484 -23.92 1.79 -1.94
N GLU A 485 -24.40 0.97 -2.87
CA GLU A 485 -25.19 -0.22 -2.57
C GLU A 485 -24.45 -1.13 -1.57
N GLY A 486 -25.16 -1.59 -0.54
CA GLY A 486 -24.61 -2.39 0.55
C GLY A 486 -23.75 -1.62 1.56
N SER A 487 -23.57 -0.30 1.44
CA SER A 487 -22.86 0.47 2.47
C SER A 487 -23.67 0.57 3.76
N ALA A 488 -23.00 0.26 4.88
CA ALA A 488 -23.52 0.50 6.21
C ALA A 488 -23.22 1.95 6.62
N GLN A 489 -24.26 2.72 6.87
CA GLN A 489 -24.20 4.08 7.41
C GLN A 489 -24.87 4.10 8.80
N SER A 490 -24.68 5.16 9.58
CA SER A 490 -25.33 5.26 10.90
C SER A 490 -26.02 6.60 11.10
N ILE A 491 -27.17 6.55 11.76
CA ILE A 491 -27.93 7.72 12.20
C ILE A 491 -27.64 7.90 13.68
N LYS A 492 -27.12 9.07 14.05
CA LYS A 492 -26.83 9.42 15.44
C LYS A 492 -27.88 10.38 15.95
N ALA A 493 -28.36 10.17 17.16
CA ALA A 493 -29.27 11.10 17.80
C ALA A 493 -28.80 11.38 19.23
N VAL A 494 -28.78 12.66 19.60
CA VAL A 494 -28.38 13.14 20.92
C VAL A 494 -29.55 13.90 21.52
N LEU A 495 -30.06 13.41 22.65
CA LEU A 495 -31.04 14.11 23.47
C LEU A 495 -30.28 15.00 24.46
N GLU A 496 -30.37 16.31 24.28
CA GLU A 496 -29.90 17.34 25.23
C GLU A 496 -31.05 17.68 26.19
N TYR A 497 -30.82 17.67 27.51
CA TYR A 497 -31.86 17.99 28.49
C TYR A 497 -31.28 18.58 29.78
N SER A 498 -32.12 19.30 30.54
CA SER A 498 -31.81 19.82 31.87
C SER A 498 -32.77 19.23 32.91
N VAL A 499 -32.48 19.42 34.20
CA VAL A 499 -33.34 18.94 35.29
C VAL A 499 -33.59 20.04 36.31
N GLN A 500 -34.77 20.00 36.93
CA GLN A 500 -35.23 21.07 37.81
C GLN A 500 -34.25 21.29 38.98
N GLY A 501 -33.76 22.53 39.13
CA GLY A 501 -32.80 22.92 40.16
C GLY A 501 -31.32 22.70 39.79
N SER A 502 -31.02 22.23 38.58
CA SER A 502 -29.67 22.12 38.04
C SER A 502 -29.48 23.04 36.83
N ASN A 503 -28.31 23.69 36.74
CA ASN A 503 -27.89 24.45 35.57
C ASN A 503 -27.06 23.61 34.57
N ALA A 504 -26.88 22.30 34.83
CA ALA A 504 -26.13 21.42 33.95
C ALA A 504 -27.02 20.90 32.80
N VAL A 505 -26.47 20.91 31.59
CA VAL A 505 -27.05 20.22 30.42
C VAL A 505 -26.50 18.81 30.37
N PHE A 506 -27.39 17.83 30.33
CA PHE A 506 -27.08 16.41 30.23
C PHE A 506 -27.38 15.92 28.82
N VAL A 507 -26.68 14.86 28.40
CA VAL A 507 -26.83 14.28 27.06
C VAL A 507 -27.07 12.78 27.13
N LYS A 508 -27.92 12.28 26.24
CA LYS A 508 -28.10 10.85 25.98
C LYS A 508 -28.00 10.62 24.47
N SER A 509 -27.05 9.79 24.05
CA SER A 509 -26.86 9.45 22.64
C SER A 509 -27.43 8.07 22.31
N GLY A 510 -27.96 7.93 21.10
CA GLY A 510 -28.29 6.67 20.46
C GLY A 510 -27.71 6.66 19.04
N GLU A 511 -27.39 5.48 18.53
CA GLU A 511 -26.89 5.30 17.17
C GLU A 511 -27.54 4.06 16.57
N GLU A 512 -28.08 4.19 15.36
CA GLU A 512 -28.74 3.10 14.65
C GLU A 512 -28.10 2.92 13.27
N PRO A 513 -27.62 1.71 12.94
CA PRO A 513 -27.07 1.44 11.61
C PRO A 513 -28.19 1.27 10.58
N ILE A 514 -27.95 1.78 9.37
CA ILE A 514 -28.80 1.61 8.20
C ILE A 514 -27.95 1.06 7.04
N THR A 515 -28.55 0.29 6.15
CA THR A 515 -27.88 -0.20 4.93
C THR A 515 -28.55 0.42 3.70
N ILE A 516 -27.75 0.93 2.76
CA ILE A 516 -28.28 1.45 1.49
C ILE A 516 -28.58 0.29 0.54
N GLY A 517 -29.85 0.11 0.16
CA GLY A 517 -30.33 -1.03 -0.61
C GLY A 517 -30.07 -0.97 -2.11
N SER A 518 -30.07 0.22 -2.70
CA SER A 518 -29.80 0.42 -4.13
C SER A 518 -29.36 1.86 -4.41
N SER A 519 -28.42 2.05 -5.33
CA SER A 519 -28.14 3.37 -5.91
C SER A 519 -28.78 3.43 -7.30
N PRO A 520 -29.38 4.55 -7.75
CA PRO A 520 -30.00 4.63 -9.08
C PRO A 520 -29.05 4.27 -10.23
N ILE A 521 -27.75 4.48 -10.05
CA ILE A 521 -26.68 4.07 -10.95
C ILE A 521 -25.56 3.37 -10.17
N SER A 522 -24.90 2.41 -10.81
CA SER A 522 -23.64 1.83 -10.36
C SER A 522 -22.50 2.30 -11.26
N VAL A 523 -21.33 2.51 -10.66
CA VAL A 523 -20.09 2.84 -11.36
C VAL A 523 -19.05 1.82 -10.89
N SER A 524 -18.46 1.09 -11.82
CA SER A 524 -17.33 0.21 -11.57
C SER A 524 -16.14 0.69 -12.38
N VAL A 525 -14.94 0.57 -11.81
CA VAL A 525 -13.71 1.03 -12.44
C VAL A 525 -12.74 -0.13 -12.44
N ASP A 526 -12.34 -0.53 -13.63
CA ASP A 526 -11.30 -1.52 -13.88
C ASP A 526 -10.02 -0.78 -14.27
N ALA A 527 -9.00 -0.88 -13.42
CA ALA A 527 -7.71 -0.24 -13.58
C ALA A 527 -6.64 -1.16 -12.98
N PRO A 528 -5.40 -1.10 -13.49
CA PRO A 528 -4.30 -1.86 -12.88
C PRO A 528 -4.03 -1.34 -11.45
N SER A 529 -3.65 -2.24 -10.54
CA SER A 529 -3.24 -1.90 -9.18
C SER A 529 -1.87 -1.22 -9.12
N GLU A 530 -1.07 -1.39 -10.18
CA GLU A 530 0.30 -0.88 -10.31
C GLU A 530 0.52 -0.30 -11.70
N ALA A 531 1.32 0.77 -11.82
CA ALA A 531 1.77 1.27 -13.13
C ALA A 531 3.20 1.79 -13.11
N ILE A 532 3.89 1.62 -14.24
CA ILE A 532 5.25 2.13 -14.42
C ILE A 532 5.21 3.61 -14.79
N ALA A 533 6.02 4.41 -14.10
CA ALA A 533 6.14 5.84 -14.32
C ALA A 533 6.43 6.14 -15.82
N GLY A 534 5.61 7.00 -16.42
CA GLY A 534 5.69 7.40 -17.84
C GLY A 534 5.12 6.40 -18.87
N GLN A 535 4.86 5.14 -18.49
CA GLN A 535 4.25 4.17 -19.40
C GLN A 535 2.73 4.37 -19.51
N PRO A 536 2.14 4.21 -20.71
CA PRO A 536 0.70 4.31 -20.87
C PRO A 536 -0.02 3.05 -20.37
N PHE A 537 -1.11 3.24 -19.63
CA PHE A 537 -2.02 2.16 -19.21
C PHE A 537 -3.49 2.56 -19.42
N ALA A 538 -4.38 1.56 -19.46
CA ALA A 538 -5.80 1.75 -19.68
C ALA A 538 -6.60 1.69 -18.37
N VAL A 539 -7.64 2.53 -18.28
CA VAL A 539 -8.65 2.51 -17.21
C VAL A 539 -10.02 2.43 -17.88
N THR A 540 -10.84 1.47 -17.46
CA THR A 540 -12.19 1.26 -17.99
C THR A 540 -13.20 1.56 -16.90
N VAL A 541 -14.02 2.60 -17.10
CA VAL A 541 -15.12 2.96 -16.21
C VAL A 541 -16.42 2.47 -16.82
N THR A 542 -17.14 1.61 -16.11
CA THR A 542 -18.45 1.11 -16.53
C THR A 542 -19.52 1.74 -15.65
N VAL A 543 -20.54 2.32 -16.28
CA VAL A 543 -21.69 2.91 -15.61
C VAL A 543 -22.93 2.15 -16.02
N GLN A 544 -23.71 1.70 -15.05
CA GLN A 544 -24.93 0.92 -15.27
C GLN A 544 -26.10 1.54 -14.50
N SER A 545 -27.27 1.61 -15.13
CA SER A 545 -28.50 2.01 -14.47
C SER A 545 -29.08 0.84 -13.68
N ASN A 546 -29.23 1.00 -12.37
CA ASN A 546 -29.87 0.02 -11.47
C ASN A 546 -31.32 0.41 -11.14
N SER A 547 -31.80 1.56 -11.63
CA SER A 547 -33.15 2.06 -11.42
C SER A 547 -34.18 1.35 -12.31
N ALA A 548 -35.39 1.10 -11.77
CA ALA A 548 -36.54 0.62 -12.53
C ALA A 548 -37.18 1.69 -13.43
N THR A 549 -36.85 2.97 -13.21
CA THR A 549 -37.26 4.12 -14.03
C THR A 549 -36.04 4.77 -14.72
N PRO A 550 -36.20 5.40 -15.90
CA PRO A 550 -35.10 6.10 -16.57
C PRO A 550 -34.46 7.15 -15.66
N VAL A 551 -33.13 7.17 -15.61
CA VAL A 551 -32.36 8.15 -14.85
C VAL A 551 -31.94 9.26 -15.81
N GLU A 552 -32.49 10.45 -15.65
CA GLU A 552 -32.21 11.61 -16.52
C GLU A 552 -30.88 12.28 -16.15
N ASP A 553 -30.20 12.83 -17.18
CA ASP A 553 -28.99 13.67 -17.05
C ASP A 553 -27.84 13.04 -16.23
N VAL A 554 -27.50 11.78 -16.52
CA VAL A 554 -26.37 11.08 -15.88
C VAL A 554 -25.04 11.68 -16.32
N LEU A 555 -24.19 11.94 -15.33
CA LEU A 555 -22.85 12.50 -15.46
C LEU A 555 -21.84 11.62 -14.73
N VAL A 556 -20.64 11.54 -15.30
CA VAL A 556 -19.46 10.96 -14.65
C VAL A 556 -18.36 12.00 -14.63
N GLN A 557 -17.81 12.25 -13.45
CA GLN A 557 -16.67 13.13 -13.27
C GLN A 557 -15.48 12.36 -12.70
N ALA A 558 -14.36 12.40 -13.39
CA ALA A 558 -13.08 11.91 -12.91
C ALA A 558 -12.29 13.01 -12.21
N GLN A 559 -11.68 12.67 -11.09
CA GLN A 559 -10.65 13.45 -10.44
C GLN A 559 -9.35 12.64 -10.53
N TYR A 560 -8.42 13.17 -11.33
CA TYR A 560 -7.12 12.53 -11.54
C TYR A 560 -6.14 12.90 -10.43
N PRO A 561 -5.26 11.98 -10.03
CA PRO A 561 -4.17 12.29 -9.12
C PRO A 561 -3.14 13.18 -9.81
N PHE A 562 -2.37 13.94 -9.01
CA PHE A 562 -1.22 14.72 -9.51
C PHE A 562 -0.23 13.80 -10.22
N GLY A 563 0.29 14.24 -11.37
CA GLY A 563 1.23 13.48 -12.22
C GLY A 563 0.56 12.59 -13.27
N PHE A 564 -0.76 12.40 -13.24
CA PHE A 564 -1.46 11.66 -14.29
C PHE A 564 -1.79 12.55 -15.49
N SER A 565 -1.44 12.06 -16.69
CA SER A 565 -1.71 12.73 -17.96
C SER A 565 -2.56 11.83 -18.86
N VAL A 566 -3.74 12.30 -19.27
CA VAL A 566 -4.62 11.60 -20.20
C VAL A 566 -4.06 11.69 -21.62
N ARG A 567 -3.84 10.54 -22.26
CA ARG A 567 -3.45 10.45 -23.68
C ARG A 567 -4.67 10.36 -24.59
N SER A 568 -5.66 9.56 -24.23
CA SER A 568 -6.90 9.42 -24.98
C SER A 568 -8.07 9.01 -24.08
N ALA A 569 -9.28 9.35 -24.50
CA ALA A 569 -10.53 8.98 -23.83
C ALA A 569 -11.62 8.71 -24.89
N ALA A 570 -12.37 7.63 -24.71
CA ALA A 570 -13.50 7.26 -25.55
C ALA A 570 -14.69 6.86 -24.66
N PRO A 571 -15.84 7.57 -24.71
CA PRO A 571 -16.11 8.78 -25.48
C PRO A 571 -15.27 9.99 -25.04
N LYS A 572 -15.16 11.00 -25.92
CA LYS A 572 -14.37 12.22 -25.64
C LYS A 572 -15.02 13.00 -24.49
N ALA A 573 -14.23 13.38 -23.50
CA ALA A 573 -14.66 14.20 -22.37
C ALA A 573 -14.86 15.68 -22.75
N GLU A 574 -15.77 16.38 -22.07
CA GLU A 574 -16.13 17.77 -22.36
C GLU A 574 -15.15 18.80 -21.76
N SER A 575 -14.95 18.76 -20.43
CA SER A 575 -14.21 19.79 -19.70
C SER A 575 -12.92 19.22 -19.11
N GLY A 576 -11.76 19.70 -19.57
CA GLY A 576 -10.44 19.33 -19.01
C GLY A 576 -10.14 17.83 -19.01
N SER A 577 -10.79 17.03 -19.88
CA SER A 577 -10.73 15.56 -19.90
C SER A 577 -11.28 14.86 -18.66
N THR A 578 -12.16 15.50 -17.88
CA THR A 578 -12.62 14.99 -16.57
C THR A 578 -14.13 14.73 -16.49
N LEU A 579 -14.93 15.16 -17.46
CA LEU A 579 -16.39 15.09 -17.38
C LEU A 579 -16.99 14.41 -18.62
N TRP A 580 -17.88 13.45 -18.39
CA TRP A 580 -18.70 12.79 -19.41
C TRP A 580 -20.18 12.98 -19.12
N ARG A 581 -20.92 13.49 -20.11
CA ARG A 581 -22.39 13.49 -20.13
C ARG A 581 -22.86 12.21 -20.80
N LEU A 582 -23.49 11.33 -20.01
CA LEU A 582 -24.08 10.09 -20.50
C LEU A 582 -25.55 10.28 -20.90
N GLY A 583 -26.17 11.40 -20.49
CA GLY A 583 -27.56 11.71 -20.80
C GLY A 583 -28.54 10.83 -20.02
N THR A 584 -29.73 10.60 -20.58
CA THR A 584 -30.74 9.75 -19.94
C THR A 584 -30.40 8.27 -20.11
N MET A 585 -30.26 7.56 -18.99
CA MET A 585 -30.01 6.11 -18.97
C MET A 585 -31.31 5.34 -18.72
N ALA A 586 -31.69 4.50 -19.68
CA ALA A 586 -32.81 3.56 -19.50
C ALA A 586 -32.51 2.52 -18.40
N PRO A 587 -33.54 1.89 -17.78
CA PRO A 587 -33.34 0.80 -16.85
C PRO A 587 -32.42 -0.30 -17.42
N GLY A 588 -31.38 -0.67 -16.68
CA GLY A 588 -30.39 -1.68 -17.11
C GLY A 588 -29.42 -1.24 -18.21
N ALA A 589 -29.47 0.01 -18.70
CA ALA A 589 -28.53 0.50 -19.69
C ALA A 589 -27.10 0.56 -19.14
N VAL A 590 -26.11 0.20 -19.97
CA VAL A 590 -24.69 0.21 -19.63
C VAL A 590 -23.94 1.14 -20.58
N GLN A 591 -23.06 1.98 -20.03
CA GLN A 591 -22.17 2.86 -20.76
C GLN A 591 -20.72 2.62 -20.30
N VAL A 592 -19.78 2.61 -21.24
CA VAL A 592 -18.37 2.32 -20.95
C VAL A 592 -17.49 3.47 -21.41
N ILE A 593 -16.66 3.97 -20.51
CA ILE A 593 -15.66 5.01 -20.77
C ILE A 593 -14.28 4.36 -20.68
N ARG A 594 -13.54 4.38 -21.78
CA ARG A 594 -12.16 3.89 -21.85
C ARG A 594 -11.19 5.06 -21.84
N LEU A 595 -10.24 5.03 -20.91
CA LEU A 595 -9.23 6.04 -20.70
C LEU A 595 -7.86 5.40 -20.93
N THR A 596 -6.98 6.09 -21.65
CA THR A 596 -5.56 5.72 -21.71
C THR A 596 -4.76 6.91 -21.25
N GLY A 597 -3.88 6.71 -20.27
CA GLY A 597 -3.04 7.77 -19.73
C GLY A 597 -1.72 7.23 -19.21
N SER A 598 -0.81 8.13 -18.86
CA SER A 598 0.45 7.79 -18.19
C SER A 598 0.55 8.56 -16.89
N ILE A 599 1.24 7.99 -15.90
CA ILE A 599 1.41 8.61 -14.59
C ILE A 599 2.89 8.84 -14.31
N ASP A 600 3.23 10.02 -13.79
CA ASP A 600 4.57 10.32 -13.29
C ASP A 600 4.58 10.24 -11.76
N GLY A 601 5.65 9.67 -11.20
CA GLY A 601 5.80 9.47 -9.76
C GLY A 601 7.11 8.81 -9.39
N GLN A 602 7.38 8.72 -8.08
CA GLN A 602 8.48 7.94 -7.54
C GLN A 602 8.04 6.49 -7.30
N ASP A 603 9.02 5.60 -7.11
CA ASP A 603 8.75 4.20 -6.80
C ASP A 603 8.03 4.08 -5.44
N GLY A 604 6.91 3.37 -5.42
CA GLY A 604 6.05 3.20 -4.24
C GLY A 604 5.03 4.34 -4.01
N ASP A 605 4.97 5.36 -4.86
CA ASP A 605 3.96 6.43 -4.73
C ASP A 605 2.55 5.86 -4.92
N GLN A 606 1.69 6.00 -3.91
CA GLN A 606 0.27 5.68 -4.06
C GLN A 606 -0.52 6.86 -4.61
N ARG A 607 -1.28 6.61 -5.67
CA ARG A 607 -2.07 7.60 -6.40
C ARG A 607 -3.52 7.15 -6.44
N VAL A 608 -4.45 8.06 -6.17
CA VAL A 608 -5.88 7.74 -6.08
C VAL A 608 -6.64 8.45 -7.19
N PHE A 609 -7.30 7.69 -8.04
CA PHE A 609 -8.32 8.16 -8.96
C PHE A 609 -9.66 8.19 -8.23
N ARG A 610 -10.48 9.21 -8.46
CA ARG A 610 -11.86 9.22 -7.97
C ARG A 610 -12.80 9.42 -9.14
N PHE A 611 -13.72 8.47 -9.32
CA PHE A 611 -14.78 8.56 -10.31
C PHE A 611 -16.10 8.77 -9.60
N THR A 612 -16.75 9.91 -9.86
CA THR A 612 -18.01 10.28 -9.24
C THR A 612 -19.12 10.22 -10.27
N GLY A 613 -20.15 9.41 -10.02
CA GLY A 613 -21.37 9.33 -10.82
C GLY A 613 -22.50 10.11 -10.16
N GLY A 614 -23.30 10.83 -10.93
CA GLY A 614 -24.44 11.59 -10.41
C GLY A 614 -25.31 12.17 -11.50
N THR A 615 -26.26 13.02 -11.10
CA THR A 615 -27.10 13.77 -12.04
C THR A 615 -26.94 15.28 -11.86
N ASN A 616 -27.30 16.02 -12.89
CA ASN A 616 -27.33 17.47 -12.84
C ASN A 616 -28.60 17.99 -13.53
N LYS A 617 -29.49 18.56 -12.73
CA LYS A 617 -30.74 19.13 -13.22
C LYS A 617 -30.55 20.52 -13.86
N ASP A 618 -29.39 21.16 -13.65
CA ASP A 618 -29.07 22.50 -14.14
C ASP A 618 -27.92 22.41 -15.16
N GLN A 619 -28.28 22.32 -16.45
CA GLN A 619 -27.36 22.01 -17.56
C GLN A 619 -26.20 23.02 -17.75
N THR A 620 -26.29 24.19 -17.10
CA THR A 620 -25.36 25.33 -17.21
C THR A 620 -24.15 25.27 -16.27
N ALA A 621 -24.22 24.54 -15.16
CA ALA A 621 -23.09 24.41 -14.22
C ALA A 621 -22.32 23.12 -14.54
N GLY A 622 -21.10 23.21 -15.07
CA GLY A 622 -20.24 22.06 -15.36
C GLY A 622 -19.73 21.28 -14.14
N LYS A 623 -20.58 21.00 -13.14
CA LYS A 623 -20.30 20.27 -11.90
C LYS A 623 -21.47 19.35 -11.57
N ILE A 624 -21.18 18.16 -11.06
CA ILE A 624 -22.20 17.25 -10.51
C ILE A 624 -22.78 17.89 -9.24
N GLN A 625 -24.09 18.21 -9.25
CA GLN A 625 -24.78 18.77 -8.08
C GLN A 625 -25.27 17.68 -7.12
N VAL A 626 -25.66 16.52 -7.65
CA VAL A 626 -26.14 15.36 -6.87
C VAL A 626 -25.24 14.16 -7.13
N PRO A 627 -24.15 13.97 -6.37
CA PRO A 627 -23.31 12.79 -6.48
C PRO A 627 -24.05 11.59 -5.89
N PHE A 628 -24.30 10.55 -6.69
CA PHE A 628 -24.91 9.31 -6.23
C PHE A 628 -23.88 8.35 -5.66
N LEU A 629 -22.67 8.30 -6.24
CA LEU A 629 -21.56 7.51 -5.70
C LEU A 629 -20.19 8.04 -6.13
N SER A 630 -19.15 7.71 -5.36
CA SER A 630 -17.74 8.00 -5.70
C SER A 630 -16.89 6.76 -5.49
N VAL A 631 -16.20 6.30 -6.54
CA VAL A 631 -15.32 5.13 -6.52
C VAL A 631 -13.86 5.59 -6.45
N PRO A 632 -13.18 5.41 -5.31
CA PRO A 632 -11.74 5.58 -5.25
C PRO A 632 -11.03 4.35 -5.83
N VAL A 633 -10.06 4.56 -6.71
CA VAL A 633 -9.17 3.52 -7.22
C VAL A 633 -7.75 3.90 -6.88
N THR A 634 -7.08 3.07 -6.10
CA THR A 634 -5.69 3.28 -5.70
C THR A 634 -4.77 2.54 -6.64
N LEU A 635 -3.72 3.21 -7.08
CA LEU A 635 -2.70 2.70 -7.98
C LEU A 635 -1.33 3.03 -7.38
N THR A 636 -0.44 2.05 -7.35
CA THR A 636 0.95 2.25 -6.92
C THR A 636 1.83 2.53 -8.14
N VAL A 637 2.59 3.63 -8.10
CA VAL A 637 3.53 3.97 -9.16
C VAL A 637 4.87 3.32 -8.88
N HIS A 638 5.42 2.66 -9.89
CA HIS A 638 6.73 2.04 -9.85
C HIS A 638 7.67 2.65 -10.88
N ARG A 639 8.98 2.68 -10.61
CA ARG A 639 9.97 2.92 -11.66
C ARG A 639 10.22 1.63 -12.45
N PRO A 640 10.72 1.70 -13.70
CA PRO A 640 11.18 0.50 -14.39
C PRO A 640 12.22 -0.21 -13.51
N PHE A 641 11.89 -1.44 -13.12
CA PHE A 641 12.71 -2.23 -12.19
C PHE A 641 14.10 -2.51 -12.74
N ILE A 642 14.20 -2.67 -14.06
CA ILE A 642 15.46 -2.71 -14.79
C ILE A 642 15.46 -1.56 -15.79
N THR A 643 16.38 -0.61 -15.59
CA THR A 643 16.69 0.38 -16.63
C THR A 643 17.66 -0.25 -17.60
N ALA A 644 17.39 -0.13 -18.89
CA ALA A 644 18.35 -0.48 -19.92
C ALA A 644 18.44 0.64 -20.96
N SER A 645 19.65 0.91 -21.41
CA SER A 645 19.94 1.93 -22.42
C SER A 645 20.80 1.35 -23.53
N ILE A 646 20.56 1.84 -24.74
CA ILE A 646 21.27 1.43 -25.94
C ILE A 646 22.31 2.51 -26.27
N ALA A 647 23.51 2.09 -26.62
CA ALA A 647 24.53 2.92 -27.23
C ALA A 647 24.97 2.29 -28.57
N VAL A 648 25.23 3.12 -29.57
CA VAL A 648 25.79 2.69 -30.87
C VAL A 648 26.98 3.59 -31.17
N GLU A 649 28.14 3.00 -31.50
CA GLU A 649 29.41 3.71 -31.69
C GLU A 649 29.75 4.62 -30.48
N GLY A 650 29.43 4.15 -29.27
CA GLY A 650 29.62 4.89 -28.02
C GLY A 650 28.67 6.09 -27.80
N LYS A 651 27.72 6.34 -28.71
CA LYS A 651 26.74 7.43 -28.60
C LYS A 651 25.42 6.91 -28.02
N THR A 652 24.85 7.65 -27.06
CA THR A 652 23.55 7.37 -26.44
C THR A 652 22.52 8.44 -26.81
N GLY A 653 21.25 8.06 -26.94
CA GLY A 653 20.15 9.00 -27.16
C GLY A 653 19.02 8.39 -27.99
N ALA A 654 17.88 9.08 -28.08
CA ALA A 654 16.74 8.61 -28.89
C ALA A 654 17.06 8.57 -30.39
N LYS A 655 18.00 9.41 -30.85
CA LYS A 655 18.49 9.45 -32.24
C LYS A 655 20.00 9.63 -32.25
N VAL A 656 20.70 8.81 -33.00
CA VAL A 656 22.16 8.94 -33.22
C VAL A 656 22.52 8.86 -34.69
N SER A 657 23.69 9.40 -35.03
CA SER A 657 24.26 9.34 -36.36
C SER A 657 25.44 8.39 -36.44
N ALA A 658 25.43 7.50 -37.44
CA ALA A 658 26.47 6.53 -37.71
C ALA A 658 26.83 6.51 -39.21
N ALA A 659 28.06 6.11 -39.55
CA ALA A 659 28.46 5.95 -40.95
C ALA A 659 27.85 4.66 -41.53
N ALA A 660 27.32 4.72 -42.76
CA ALA A 660 26.88 3.51 -43.45
C ALA A 660 28.08 2.61 -43.81
N GLY A 661 27.98 1.31 -43.52
CA GLY A 661 29.02 0.33 -43.82
C GLY A 661 28.81 -1.03 -43.15
N LYS A 662 29.77 -1.94 -43.28
CA LYS A 662 29.65 -3.36 -42.88
C LYS A 662 29.79 -3.66 -41.37
N GLY A 663 29.98 -2.67 -40.51
CA GLY A 663 30.12 -2.95 -39.07
C GLY A 663 29.91 -1.72 -38.20
N LEU A 664 28.81 -1.73 -37.46
CA LEU A 664 28.50 -0.85 -36.35
C LEU A 664 28.48 -1.66 -35.06
N GLN A 665 29.07 -1.13 -34.01
CA GLN A 665 29.11 -1.75 -32.68
C GLN A 665 28.09 -1.08 -31.77
N GLY A 666 27.29 -1.90 -31.10
CA GLY A 666 26.31 -1.50 -30.12
C GLY A 666 26.59 -2.10 -28.74
N ALA A 667 26.16 -1.40 -27.71
CA ALA A 667 26.20 -1.86 -26.33
C ALA A 667 24.85 -1.57 -25.64
N ILE A 668 24.37 -2.53 -24.87
CA ILE A 668 23.21 -2.38 -23.99
C ILE A 668 23.73 -2.39 -22.56
N THR A 669 23.55 -1.29 -21.86
CA THR A 669 23.83 -1.21 -20.42
C THR A 669 22.53 -1.35 -19.65
N TRP A 670 22.49 -2.23 -18.65
CA TRP A 670 21.30 -2.45 -17.84
C TRP A 670 21.62 -2.39 -16.34
N GLN A 671 20.63 -2.01 -15.52
CA GLN A 671 20.74 -1.88 -14.07
C GLN A 671 19.42 -2.25 -13.39
N ASN A 672 19.49 -3.10 -12.36
CA ASN A 672 18.38 -3.32 -11.43
C ASN A 672 18.27 -2.14 -10.45
N ASN A 673 17.16 -1.41 -10.52
CA ASN A 673 16.86 -0.25 -9.68
C ASN A 673 16.09 -0.62 -8.40
N LEU A 674 15.62 -1.86 -8.27
CA LEU A 674 14.89 -2.30 -7.08
C LEU A 674 15.84 -2.53 -5.89
N SER A 675 15.29 -2.40 -4.69
CA SER A 675 15.93 -2.83 -3.44
C SER A 675 15.92 -4.35 -3.25
N ASP A 676 15.17 -5.08 -4.08
CA ASP A 676 15.02 -6.53 -4.07
C ASP A 676 15.72 -7.18 -5.28
N PRO A 677 16.18 -8.44 -5.16
CA PRO A 677 16.71 -9.17 -6.31
C PRO A 677 15.61 -9.46 -7.33
N VAL A 678 15.97 -9.47 -8.60
CA VAL A 678 15.08 -9.80 -9.72
C VAL A 678 15.57 -11.07 -10.39
N GLY A 679 14.67 -12.02 -10.62
CA GLY A 679 14.96 -13.30 -11.26
C GLY A 679 14.58 -13.34 -12.73
N ASP A 680 15.13 -14.32 -13.45
CA ASP A 680 14.78 -14.66 -14.83
C ASP A 680 14.74 -13.45 -15.78
N VAL A 681 15.77 -12.61 -15.72
CA VAL A 681 15.91 -11.44 -16.58
C VAL A 681 16.13 -11.90 -18.03
N GLN A 682 15.29 -11.40 -18.93
CA GLN A 682 15.36 -11.60 -20.36
C GLN A 682 15.45 -10.25 -21.05
N ILE A 683 16.53 -10.03 -21.78
CA ILE A 683 16.76 -8.81 -22.56
C ILE A 683 16.62 -9.18 -24.02
N LYS A 684 15.74 -8.49 -24.76
CA LYS A 684 15.50 -8.71 -26.18
C LYS A 684 15.68 -7.41 -26.96
N LEU A 685 16.58 -7.40 -27.93
CA LEU A 685 16.79 -6.29 -28.85
C LEU A 685 16.26 -6.67 -30.22
N THR A 686 15.36 -5.87 -30.79
CA THR A 686 14.85 -6.04 -32.16
C THR A 686 15.46 -4.97 -33.06
N LEU A 687 15.98 -5.38 -34.21
CA LEU A 687 16.56 -4.48 -35.21
C LEU A 687 15.67 -4.46 -36.45
N SER A 688 15.31 -3.27 -36.93
CA SER A 688 14.54 -3.12 -38.17
C SER A 688 15.04 -1.92 -38.99
N GLY A 689 14.72 -1.91 -40.28
CA GLY A 689 15.12 -0.82 -41.18
C GLY A 689 15.47 -1.32 -42.58
N PRO A 690 15.26 -0.48 -43.62
CA PRO A 690 15.49 -0.87 -45.01
C PRO A 690 16.98 -1.01 -45.36
N ALA A 691 17.87 -0.38 -44.59
CA ALA A 691 19.32 -0.41 -44.81
C ALA A 691 20.05 -1.42 -43.92
N LEU A 692 19.35 -2.22 -43.12
CA LEU A 692 19.94 -3.22 -42.22
C LEU A 692 20.44 -4.44 -43.02
N ASP A 693 21.72 -4.80 -42.87
CA ASP A 693 22.25 -6.06 -43.40
C ASP A 693 22.02 -7.18 -42.38
N ARG A 694 20.94 -7.94 -42.56
CA ARG A 694 20.53 -9.03 -41.65
C ARG A 694 21.55 -10.15 -41.52
N SER A 695 22.46 -10.29 -42.50
CA SER A 695 23.50 -11.33 -42.48
C SER A 695 24.72 -10.94 -41.65
N SER A 696 24.82 -9.67 -41.28
CA SER A 696 25.95 -9.08 -40.55
C SER A 696 25.67 -8.87 -39.05
N ILE A 697 24.51 -9.33 -38.56
CA ILE A 697 24.14 -9.21 -37.15
C ILE A 697 25.00 -10.16 -36.32
N ASP A 698 25.77 -9.59 -35.41
CA ASP A 698 26.58 -10.27 -34.42
C ASP A 698 25.92 -10.13 -33.04
N PRO A 699 25.36 -11.20 -32.46
CA PRO A 699 24.70 -11.13 -31.16
C PRO A 699 25.66 -11.08 -29.97
N GLY A 700 26.98 -11.14 -30.19
CA GLY A 700 27.95 -11.31 -29.11
C GLY A 700 27.69 -12.62 -28.36
N ILE A 701 27.44 -12.51 -27.04
CA ILE A 701 27.04 -13.68 -26.22
C ILE A 701 25.56 -14.06 -26.35
N GLY A 702 24.75 -13.24 -27.02
CA GLY A 702 23.31 -13.44 -27.18
C GLY A 702 22.95 -14.49 -28.23
N PHE A 703 21.65 -14.77 -28.36
CA PHE A 703 21.11 -15.62 -29.40
C PHE A 703 20.34 -14.80 -30.45
N TYR A 704 20.77 -14.85 -31.71
CA TYR A 704 20.11 -14.15 -32.82
C TYR A 704 19.03 -15.01 -33.49
N GLN A 705 17.81 -14.46 -33.57
CA GLN A 705 16.67 -15.02 -34.27
C GLN A 705 16.45 -14.28 -35.59
N SER A 706 16.77 -14.95 -36.70
CA SER A 706 16.67 -14.37 -38.05
C SER A 706 15.24 -14.14 -38.54
N ASN A 707 14.24 -14.74 -37.90
CA ASN A 707 12.83 -14.63 -38.32
C ASN A 707 12.23 -13.26 -37.98
N ASP A 708 12.58 -12.70 -36.82
CA ASP A 708 12.10 -11.41 -36.34
C ASP A 708 13.22 -10.37 -36.16
N ASN A 709 14.45 -10.69 -36.61
CA ASN A 709 15.66 -9.89 -36.47
C ASN A 709 15.92 -9.47 -35.01
N SER A 710 15.72 -10.39 -34.07
CA SER A 710 15.90 -10.11 -32.66
C SER A 710 17.10 -10.84 -32.05
N ILE A 711 17.78 -10.19 -31.11
CA ILE A 711 18.83 -10.77 -30.29
C ILE A 711 18.27 -10.91 -28.88
N THR A 712 18.33 -12.11 -28.31
CA THR A 712 17.84 -12.38 -26.96
C THR A 712 18.98 -12.83 -26.05
N TRP A 713 19.03 -12.26 -24.85
CA TRP A 713 19.91 -12.64 -23.76
C TRP A 713 19.07 -13.13 -22.58
N THR A 714 19.39 -14.31 -22.09
CA THR A 714 18.74 -14.96 -20.94
C THR A 714 19.80 -15.54 -20.00
N SER A 715 19.37 -16.13 -18.88
CA SER A 715 20.25 -16.86 -17.96
C SER A 715 21.07 -17.99 -18.61
N ALA A 716 20.64 -18.50 -19.77
CA ALA A 716 21.40 -19.50 -20.53
C ALA A 716 22.67 -18.92 -21.18
N GLN A 717 22.67 -17.62 -21.53
CA GLN A 717 23.81 -16.93 -22.13
C GLN A 717 24.66 -16.21 -21.10
N ASP A 718 24.01 -15.57 -20.12
CA ASP A 718 24.67 -14.86 -19.04
C ASP A 718 24.07 -15.29 -17.68
N PRO A 719 24.80 -16.09 -16.88
CA PRO A 719 24.31 -16.59 -15.59
C PRO A 719 23.88 -15.50 -14.61
N ILE A 720 24.39 -14.27 -14.73
CA ILE A 720 23.98 -13.16 -13.84
C ILE A 720 22.50 -12.80 -14.02
N LEU A 721 21.93 -13.06 -15.20
CA LEU A 721 20.53 -12.78 -15.53
C LEU A 721 19.56 -13.75 -14.85
N ALA A 722 20.04 -14.88 -14.33
CA ALA A 722 19.21 -15.79 -13.54
C ALA A 722 18.71 -15.12 -12.25
N GLN A 723 19.58 -14.34 -11.61
CA GLN A 723 19.27 -13.62 -10.39
C GLN A 723 20.15 -12.37 -10.26
N VAL A 724 19.56 -11.21 -10.53
CA VAL A 724 20.23 -9.92 -10.47
C VAL A 724 20.00 -9.30 -9.09
N ALA A 725 21.07 -9.09 -8.33
CA ALA A 725 21.02 -8.44 -7.03
C ALA A 725 20.52 -6.98 -7.10
N PRO A 726 20.03 -6.39 -5.99
CA PRO A 726 19.70 -4.97 -5.91
C PRO A 726 20.89 -4.10 -6.36
N GLY A 727 20.64 -3.15 -7.26
CA GLY A 727 21.69 -2.30 -7.83
C GLY A 727 22.64 -2.99 -8.82
N GLY A 728 22.42 -4.28 -9.12
CA GLY A 728 23.24 -5.04 -10.06
C GLY A 728 23.22 -4.44 -11.47
N THR A 729 24.36 -4.45 -12.15
CA THR A 729 24.54 -3.87 -13.48
C THR A 729 25.21 -4.84 -14.43
N GLY A 730 25.01 -4.64 -15.74
CA GLY A 730 25.68 -5.41 -16.77
C GLY A 730 25.78 -4.66 -18.09
N THR A 731 26.63 -5.15 -18.99
CA THR A 731 26.79 -4.63 -20.35
C THR A 731 26.79 -5.77 -21.35
N LEU A 732 25.91 -5.69 -22.34
CA LEU A 732 25.76 -6.67 -23.42
C LEU A 732 26.17 -6.01 -24.74
N ASN A 733 27.14 -6.60 -25.42
CA ASN A 733 27.62 -6.08 -26.71
C ASN A 733 26.92 -6.79 -27.86
N PHE A 734 26.63 -6.05 -28.93
CA PHE A 734 26.10 -6.56 -30.18
C PHE A 734 26.70 -5.78 -31.36
N GLY A 735 26.68 -6.37 -32.55
CA GLY A 735 27.13 -5.74 -33.78
C GLY A 735 26.09 -5.89 -34.88
N PHE A 736 26.03 -4.92 -35.78
CA PHE A 736 25.25 -5.05 -37.01
C PHE A 736 25.88 -4.20 -38.11
N GLY A 737 25.79 -4.65 -39.35
CA GLY A 737 26.17 -3.89 -40.53
C GLY A 737 24.96 -3.30 -41.23
N THR A 738 25.25 -2.39 -42.15
CA THR A 738 24.27 -1.76 -43.03
C THR A 738 24.64 -2.02 -44.47
N LEU A 739 23.63 -2.10 -45.34
CA LEU A 739 23.82 -2.22 -46.77
C LEU A 739 24.56 -0.97 -47.28
N VAL A 740 25.67 -1.16 -47.99
CA VAL A 740 26.43 -0.06 -48.61
C VAL A 740 25.55 0.56 -49.69
N PRO A 741 25.12 1.83 -49.54
CA PRO A 741 24.16 2.39 -50.46
C PRO A 741 24.76 2.54 -51.87
N GLY A 742 24.00 2.17 -52.90
CA GLY A 742 24.46 2.10 -54.30
C GLY A 742 24.92 0.71 -54.77
N THR A 743 25.11 -0.25 -53.86
CA THR A 743 25.38 -1.65 -54.24
C THR A 743 24.10 -2.28 -54.78
N GLY A 744 24.13 -2.81 -56.02
CA GLY A 744 22.94 -3.39 -56.67
C GLY A 744 21.94 -2.37 -57.24
N GLY A 745 22.31 -1.08 -57.32
CA GLY A 745 21.50 -0.03 -57.97
C GLY A 745 20.37 0.56 -57.10
N VAL A 746 20.19 0.09 -55.87
CA VAL A 746 19.18 0.61 -54.94
C VAL A 746 19.77 1.77 -54.13
N VAL A 747 19.09 2.91 -54.18
CA VAL A 747 19.41 4.10 -53.37
C VAL A 747 18.33 4.26 -52.30
N TYR A 748 18.73 4.10 -51.03
CA TYR A 748 17.88 4.42 -49.89
C TYR A 748 18.06 5.89 -49.52
N THR A 749 16.97 6.66 -49.58
CA THR A 749 16.93 8.05 -49.14
C THR A 749 16.68 8.12 -47.64
N ASN A 750 17.47 8.93 -46.92
CA ASN A 750 17.35 9.10 -45.46
C ASN A 750 17.25 7.78 -44.68
N PRO A 751 18.20 6.83 -44.86
CA PRO A 751 18.07 5.51 -44.28
C PRO A 751 18.23 5.53 -42.75
N VAL A 752 17.33 4.81 -42.09
CA VAL A 752 17.32 4.61 -40.63
C VAL A 752 17.37 3.13 -40.29
N VAL A 753 17.97 2.81 -39.14
CA VAL A 753 17.87 1.52 -38.47
C VAL A 753 17.27 1.77 -37.10
N ASP A 754 16.10 1.19 -36.85
CA ASP A 754 15.40 1.28 -35.59
C ASP A 754 15.81 0.12 -34.67
N LEU A 755 16.20 0.47 -33.45
CA LEU A 755 16.55 -0.46 -32.39
C LEU A 755 15.49 -0.38 -31.30
N SER A 756 14.82 -1.50 -31.04
CA SER A 756 13.81 -1.61 -29.98
C SER A 756 14.23 -2.65 -28.96
N LEU A 757 14.58 -2.18 -27.77
CA LEU A 757 14.98 -2.98 -26.64
C LEU A 757 13.78 -3.22 -25.74
N SER A 758 13.55 -4.47 -25.36
CA SER A 758 12.63 -4.85 -24.30
C SER A 758 13.36 -5.68 -23.23
N VAL A 759 13.01 -5.45 -21.97
CA VAL A 759 13.53 -6.19 -20.83
C VAL A 759 12.36 -6.77 -20.07
N ALA A 760 12.24 -8.09 -20.01
CA ALA A 760 11.29 -8.79 -19.18
C ALA A 760 12.02 -9.41 -17.98
N ALA A 761 11.42 -9.39 -16.81
CA ALA A 761 12.00 -10.02 -15.63
C ALA A 761 10.90 -10.45 -14.65
N VAL A 762 11.24 -11.35 -13.74
CA VAL A 762 10.33 -11.86 -12.71
C VAL A 762 10.76 -11.35 -11.36
N ARG A 763 9.87 -10.64 -10.66
CA ARG A 763 10.07 -10.28 -9.26
C ARG A 763 9.34 -11.28 -8.35
N THR A 764 10.02 -11.77 -7.32
CA THR A 764 9.39 -12.57 -6.26
C THR A 764 8.84 -11.63 -5.17
N GLY A 765 7.61 -11.16 -5.34
CA GLY A 765 6.87 -10.42 -4.31
C GLY A 765 6.30 -11.34 -3.20
N GLN A 766 5.76 -10.74 -2.13
CA GLN A 766 5.14 -11.42 -0.95
C GLN A 766 3.94 -12.35 -1.24
N GLY A 767 3.67 -12.69 -2.50
CA GLY A 767 2.62 -13.61 -2.93
C GLY A 767 3.07 -14.78 -3.79
N ASN A 768 4.38 -14.93 -4.07
CA ASN A 768 4.91 -16.04 -4.91
C ASN A 768 4.29 -16.15 -6.32
N VAL A 769 3.66 -15.08 -6.81
CA VAL A 769 3.15 -14.97 -8.19
C VAL A 769 4.21 -14.22 -9.01
N PRO A 770 4.78 -14.85 -10.05
CA PRO A 770 5.65 -14.16 -11.00
C PRO A 770 4.93 -12.99 -11.65
N GLU A 771 5.37 -11.77 -11.38
CA GLU A 771 4.90 -10.59 -12.10
C GLU A 771 5.91 -10.26 -13.20
N GLN A 772 5.45 -10.30 -14.45
CA GLN A 772 6.28 -10.04 -15.62
C GLN A 772 6.08 -8.59 -16.04
N VAL A 773 7.13 -7.77 -15.91
CA VAL A 773 7.08 -6.36 -16.29
C VAL A 773 8.12 -6.07 -17.35
N SER A 774 7.68 -5.41 -18.42
CA SER A 774 8.53 -5.06 -19.56
C SER A 774 8.95 -3.58 -19.54
N SER A 775 10.25 -3.32 -19.45
CA SER A 775 10.82 -2.00 -19.77
C SER A 775 11.17 -1.96 -21.26
N ALA A 776 10.93 -0.83 -21.94
CA ALA A 776 11.27 -0.68 -23.35
C ALA A 776 12.08 0.59 -23.59
N ALA A 777 13.16 0.48 -24.38
CA ALA A 777 13.96 1.60 -24.86
C ALA A 777 14.05 1.55 -26.39
N ASN A 778 13.86 2.68 -27.06
CA ASN A 778 13.93 2.77 -28.52
C ASN A 778 15.03 3.75 -28.93
N MET A 779 15.72 3.44 -30.02
CA MET A 779 16.80 4.26 -30.56
C MET A 779 16.79 4.22 -32.09
N GLU A 780 16.74 5.39 -32.71
CA GLU A 780 16.81 5.56 -34.16
C GLU A 780 18.27 5.85 -34.58
N VAL A 781 18.85 4.97 -35.39
CA VAL A 781 20.19 5.16 -35.96
C VAL A 781 20.04 5.74 -37.37
N SER A 782 20.29 7.04 -37.51
CA SER A 782 20.33 7.72 -38.81
C SER A 782 21.69 7.49 -39.48
N LEU A 783 21.67 6.92 -40.68
CA LEU A 783 22.90 6.61 -41.41
C LEU A 783 23.36 7.80 -42.25
N ALA A 784 24.63 8.18 -42.10
CA ALA A 784 25.26 9.24 -42.88
C ALA A 784 25.57 8.79 -44.31
N SER A 785 25.49 9.74 -45.25
CA SER A 785 25.88 9.55 -46.65
C SER A 785 27.33 9.14 -46.80
N ALA A 786 27.57 8.18 -47.70
CA ALA A 786 28.88 7.89 -48.24
C ALA A 786 29.14 8.78 -49.48
N VAL A 787 30.04 9.75 -49.33
CA VAL A 787 30.50 10.60 -50.45
C VAL A 787 31.75 9.99 -51.07
N SER A 788 31.85 10.07 -52.39
CA SER A 788 33.02 9.60 -53.15
C SER A 788 33.52 10.72 -54.05
N LEU A 789 34.84 10.87 -54.09
CA LEU A 789 35.56 11.86 -54.89
C LEU A 789 36.59 11.12 -55.75
N MET A 790 36.63 11.46 -57.03
CA MET A 790 37.66 11.01 -57.97
C MET A 790 38.24 12.25 -58.66
N ALA A 791 39.58 12.28 -58.81
CA ALA A 791 40.29 13.32 -59.54
C ALA A 791 41.11 12.67 -60.65
N GLN A 792 40.96 13.16 -61.88
CA GLN A 792 41.71 12.67 -63.04
C GLN A 792 42.28 13.82 -63.84
N ALA A 793 43.44 13.62 -64.45
CA ALA A 793 44.00 14.54 -65.44
C ALA A 793 43.73 14.03 -66.85
N LEU A 794 43.40 14.96 -67.73
CA LEU A 794 43.13 14.76 -69.14
C LEU A 794 43.96 15.76 -69.96
N HIS A 795 44.44 15.36 -71.12
CA HIS A 795 45.15 16.18 -72.08
C HIS A 795 44.42 16.17 -73.43
N PHE A 796 44.12 14.98 -73.96
CA PHE A 796 43.47 14.80 -75.27
C PHE A 796 41.96 15.05 -75.23
N THR A 797 41.34 14.87 -74.07
CA THR A 797 39.88 14.99 -73.89
C THR A 797 39.51 16.04 -72.83
N GLY A 798 38.26 16.53 -72.89
CA GLY A 798 37.68 17.39 -71.86
C GLY A 798 37.11 18.72 -72.38
N PRO A 799 36.56 19.55 -71.48
CA PRO A 799 35.92 20.82 -71.83
C PRO A 799 36.89 21.93 -72.25
N PHE A 800 38.20 21.77 -72.01
CA PHE A 800 39.23 22.74 -72.40
C PHE A 800 40.11 22.18 -73.50
N THR A 801 40.53 23.06 -74.41
CA THR A 801 41.56 22.73 -75.41
C THR A 801 42.93 22.80 -74.74
N ASN A 802 43.57 21.64 -74.58
CA ASN A 802 44.93 21.56 -74.03
C ASN A 802 45.97 21.62 -75.15
N ALA A 803 46.99 22.44 -74.95
CA ALA A 803 48.12 22.60 -75.85
C ALA A 803 49.43 22.12 -75.19
N GLY A 804 50.51 22.11 -75.98
CA GLY A 804 51.85 21.73 -75.51
C GLY A 804 52.27 20.33 -75.95
N ALA A 805 53.54 20.00 -75.73
CA ALA A 805 54.09 18.69 -76.11
C ALA A 805 53.63 17.60 -75.13
N MET A 806 53.30 16.43 -75.67
CA MET A 806 53.06 15.19 -74.95
C MET A 806 54.00 14.12 -75.53
N PRO A 807 55.01 13.60 -74.79
CA PRO A 807 55.35 13.89 -73.40
C PRO A 807 55.77 15.36 -73.12
N PRO A 808 55.63 15.86 -71.88
CA PRO A 808 56.00 17.24 -71.51
C PRO A 808 57.48 17.48 -71.70
N ARG A 809 57.86 18.71 -72.06
CA ARG A 809 59.28 19.09 -72.20
C ARG A 809 59.68 20.12 -71.16
N SER A 810 60.89 19.98 -70.62
CA SER A 810 61.46 20.97 -69.69
C SER A 810 61.43 22.39 -70.29
N GLY A 811 61.07 23.37 -69.48
CA GLY A 811 61.03 24.78 -69.85
C GLY A 811 59.98 25.17 -70.89
N SER A 812 59.05 24.27 -71.25
CA SER A 812 57.93 24.54 -72.16
C SER A 812 56.60 24.23 -71.46
N PRO A 813 55.57 25.10 -71.57
CA PRO A 813 54.29 24.86 -70.91
C PRO A 813 53.50 23.73 -71.61
N THR A 814 53.05 22.76 -70.84
CA THR A 814 52.05 21.75 -71.26
C THR A 814 50.78 21.93 -70.45
N PHE A 815 49.63 21.89 -71.10
CA PHE A 815 48.32 22.15 -70.49
C PHE A 815 47.59 20.83 -70.21
N TYR A 816 46.86 20.79 -69.10
CA TYR A 816 46.06 19.65 -68.66
C TYR A 816 44.72 20.13 -68.12
N THR A 817 43.67 19.36 -68.37
CA THR A 817 42.38 19.48 -67.71
C THR A 817 42.35 18.57 -66.50
N ILE A 818 42.12 19.12 -65.32
CA ILE A 818 41.81 18.35 -64.11
C ILE A 818 40.30 18.25 -64.01
N GLN A 819 39.78 17.02 -63.97
CA GLN A 819 38.37 16.73 -63.81
C GLN A 819 38.11 16.05 -62.47
N TRP A 820 37.25 16.66 -61.66
CA TRP A 820 36.69 16.09 -60.46
C TRP A 820 35.35 15.43 -60.74
N THR A 821 35.13 14.25 -60.17
CA THR A 821 33.85 13.54 -60.19
C THR A 821 33.42 13.25 -58.77
N VAL A 822 32.25 13.75 -58.38
CA VAL A 822 31.68 13.58 -57.04
C VAL A 822 30.41 12.74 -57.13
N LYS A 823 30.32 11.74 -56.25
CA LYS A 823 29.13 10.91 -56.05
C LYS A 823 28.67 11.00 -54.59
N ASN A 824 27.37 10.86 -54.38
CA ASN A 824 26.73 10.90 -53.07
C ASN A 824 25.67 9.79 -52.99
N SER A 825 25.68 9.04 -51.91
CA SER A 825 24.92 7.80 -51.79
C SER A 825 23.45 8.04 -51.42
N SER A 826 23.14 8.64 -50.26
CA SER A 826 21.83 8.42 -49.58
C SER A 826 21.07 9.67 -49.15
N ASN A 827 21.74 10.65 -48.55
CA ASN A 827 21.14 11.85 -47.98
C ASN A 827 21.66 13.09 -48.69
N THR A 828 20.93 14.20 -48.63
CA THR A 828 21.42 15.46 -49.19
C THR A 828 22.59 16.00 -48.38
N VAL A 829 23.73 16.21 -49.04
CA VAL A 829 24.93 16.81 -48.46
C VAL A 829 24.96 18.29 -48.82
N ALA A 830 24.81 19.15 -47.83
CA ALA A 830 24.78 20.60 -47.99
C ALA A 830 26.16 21.24 -47.91
N GLY A 831 26.32 22.35 -48.64
CA GLY A 831 27.53 23.15 -48.61
C GLY A 831 28.79 22.38 -49.04
N ALA A 832 28.63 21.43 -49.96
CA ALA A 832 29.73 20.59 -50.38
C ALA A 832 30.77 21.39 -51.18
N THR A 833 32.04 21.25 -50.80
CA THR A 833 33.17 21.93 -51.44
C THR A 833 34.29 20.95 -51.70
N VAL A 834 34.84 20.99 -52.92
CA VAL A 834 36.05 20.26 -53.29
C VAL A 834 37.22 21.25 -53.36
N SER A 835 38.38 20.87 -52.83
CA SER A 835 39.58 21.70 -52.89
C SER A 835 40.85 20.89 -53.10
N THR A 836 41.83 21.49 -53.78
CA THR A 836 43.20 20.98 -53.91
C THR A 836 44.19 22.14 -53.93
N VAL A 837 45.44 21.86 -53.56
CA VAL A 837 46.53 22.83 -53.61
C VAL A 837 47.42 22.54 -54.82
N LEU A 838 47.76 23.57 -55.60
CA LEU A 838 48.61 23.42 -56.78
C LEU A 838 50.11 23.50 -56.41
N PRO A 839 50.93 22.54 -56.86
CA PRO A 839 52.38 22.58 -56.74
C PRO A 839 52.99 23.86 -57.32
N PRO A 840 54.19 24.29 -56.87
CA PRO A 840 54.82 25.56 -57.28
C PRO A 840 55.05 25.68 -58.80
N TYR A 841 55.29 24.56 -59.48
CA TYR A 841 55.55 24.46 -60.92
C TYR A 841 54.27 24.31 -61.78
N THR A 842 53.09 24.27 -61.14
CA THR A 842 51.78 24.23 -61.82
C THR A 842 51.05 25.56 -61.66
N THR A 843 50.57 26.13 -62.76
CA THR A 843 49.80 27.37 -62.79
C THR A 843 48.34 27.11 -63.18
N PHE A 844 47.41 27.73 -62.46
CA PHE A 844 45.99 27.72 -62.82
C PHE A 844 45.77 28.59 -64.07
N VAL A 845 45.02 28.07 -65.05
CA VAL A 845 44.76 28.76 -66.33
C VAL A 845 43.30 29.22 -66.41
N ALA A 846 42.37 28.27 -66.28
CA ALA A 846 40.94 28.54 -66.40
C ALA A 846 40.13 27.55 -65.55
N GLY A 847 38.97 27.95 -65.07
CA GLY A 847 38.01 27.08 -64.38
C GLY A 847 36.71 27.00 -65.18
N GLN A 848 35.92 25.95 -64.96
CA GLN A 848 34.58 25.86 -65.52
C GLN A 848 33.69 26.99 -64.95
N ASP A 849 32.97 27.70 -65.81
CA ASP A 849 32.27 28.96 -65.49
C ASP A 849 31.36 28.86 -64.25
N GLY A 850 31.50 29.85 -63.36
CA GLY A 850 30.61 30.10 -62.23
C GLY A 850 30.73 29.16 -61.02
N ALA A 851 31.57 28.12 -61.06
CA ALA A 851 31.64 27.10 -60.00
C ALA A 851 33.05 26.87 -59.42
N VAL A 852 34.11 27.02 -60.23
CA VAL A 852 35.50 26.80 -59.79
C VAL A 852 36.22 28.13 -59.59
N THR A 853 36.87 28.29 -58.44
CA THR A 853 37.59 29.49 -58.02
C THR A 853 39.04 29.15 -57.67
N TYR A 854 39.96 30.10 -57.86
CA TYR A 854 41.38 29.95 -57.53
C TYR A 854 41.84 31.08 -56.61
N ASP A 855 42.47 30.71 -55.50
CA ASP A 855 43.09 31.63 -54.56
C ASP A 855 44.60 31.70 -54.81
N THR A 856 45.07 32.88 -55.21
CA THR A 856 46.48 33.10 -55.60
C THR A 856 47.45 33.07 -54.42
N GLY A 857 47.01 33.42 -53.21
CA GLY A 857 47.86 33.46 -52.01
C GLY A 857 48.13 32.08 -51.44
N SER A 858 47.12 31.22 -51.43
CA SER A 858 47.20 29.84 -50.92
C SER A 858 47.44 28.78 -52.01
N ARG A 859 47.44 29.18 -53.29
CA ARG A 859 47.49 28.28 -54.46
C ARG A 859 46.41 27.20 -54.44
N THR A 860 45.26 27.50 -53.83
CA THR A 860 44.16 26.54 -53.66
C THR A 860 43.12 26.73 -54.75
N VAL A 861 42.79 25.65 -55.46
CA VAL A 861 41.62 25.60 -56.35
C VAL A 861 40.44 25.05 -55.56
N ARG A 862 39.30 25.73 -55.60
CA ARG A 862 38.07 25.35 -54.89
C ARG A 862 36.89 25.29 -55.84
N TRP A 863 36.15 24.19 -55.81
CA TRP A 863 34.86 24.03 -56.47
C TRP A 863 33.74 23.99 -55.43
N SER A 864 32.80 24.93 -55.54
CA SER A 864 31.62 25.00 -54.68
C SER A 864 30.47 24.25 -55.35
N LEU A 865 30.12 23.07 -54.83
CA LEU A 865 29.05 22.22 -55.39
C LEU A 865 27.66 22.60 -54.86
N GLY A 866 27.59 23.31 -53.74
CA GLY A 866 26.33 23.59 -53.05
C GLY A 866 25.73 22.31 -52.46
N ASP A 867 24.42 22.11 -52.65
CA ASP A 867 23.73 20.92 -52.15
C ASP A 867 23.84 19.76 -53.15
N ILE A 868 24.39 18.63 -52.70
CA ILE A 868 24.43 17.38 -53.46
C ILE A 868 23.27 16.50 -53.00
N ASN A 869 22.26 16.33 -53.85
CA ASN A 869 21.10 15.48 -53.55
C ASN A 869 21.49 14.00 -53.37
N ALA A 870 20.60 13.25 -52.73
CA ALA A 870 20.70 11.80 -52.60
C ALA A 870 20.81 11.09 -53.97
N GLY A 871 21.65 10.04 -54.05
CA GLY A 871 21.77 9.19 -55.24
C GLY A 871 22.55 9.77 -56.42
N VAL A 872 23.16 10.95 -56.28
CA VAL A 872 24.02 11.55 -57.31
C VAL A 872 25.21 10.65 -57.63
N GLY A 873 25.37 10.23 -58.88
CA GLY A 873 26.41 9.30 -59.33
C GLY A 873 26.07 7.81 -59.19
N TYR A 874 24.86 7.49 -58.71
CA TYR A 874 24.29 6.14 -58.63
C TYR A 874 22.96 6.05 -59.40
N SER A 875 21.95 6.84 -59.01
CA SER A 875 20.64 6.92 -59.68
C SER A 875 20.53 8.09 -60.66
N THR A 876 21.32 9.13 -60.45
CA THR A 876 21.43 10.30 -61.34
C THR A 876 22.88 10.51 -61.76
N ALA A 877 23.12 11.34 -62.80
CA ALA A 877 24.47 11.62 -63.27
C ALA A 877 25.37 12.16 -62.15
N ALA A 878 26.63 11.71 -62.12
CA ALA A 878 27.63 12.22 -61.17
C ALA A 878 27.89 13.71 -61.43
N ARG A 879 28.20 14.47 -60.37
CA ARG A 879 28.58 15.88 -60.52
C ARG A 879 30.03 15.93 -60.97
N THR A 880 30.29 16.69 -62.03
CA THR A 880 31.65 16.90 -62.53
C THR A 880 32.02 18.38 -62.50
N GLY A 881 33.26 18.66 -62.15
CA GLY A 881 33.83 20.01 -62.14
C GLY A 881 35.22 19.94 -62.76
N SER A 882 35.51 20.83 -63.71
CA SER A 882 36.78 20.79 -64.43
C SER A 882 37.50 22.14 -64.36
N PHE A 883 38.83 22.10 -64.34
CA PHE A 883 39.68 23.28 -64.50
C PHE A 883 40.95 22.93 -65.26
N GLN A 884 41.49 23.92 -65.96
CA GLN A 884 42.71 23.80 -66.72
C GLN A 884 43.90 24.31 -65.90
N VAL A 885 44.97 23.54 -65.92
CA VAL A 885 46.27 23.90 -65.38
C VAL A 885 47.33 23.82 -66.47
N SER A 886 48.39 24.60 -66.31
CA SER A 886 49.61 24.46 -67.10
C SER A 886 50.77 24.08 -66.19
N ILE A 887 51.59 23.15 -66.65
CA ILE A 887 52.83 22.79 -66.00
C ILE A 887 54.00 23.29 -66.84
N THR A 888 54.95 23.96 -66.19
CA THR A 888 56.26 24.25 -66.79
C THR A 888 57.28 23.44 -66.03
N ALA A 889 57.59 22.23 -66.55
CA ALA A 889 58.52 21.34 -65.89
C ALA A 889 59.93 21.95 -65.90
N SER A 890 60.67 21.76 -64.81
CA SER A 890 62.08 22.18 -64.71
C SER A 890 63.04 21.05 -65.10
N ASP A 891 64.30 21.38 -65.35
CA ASP A 891 65.32 20.38 -65.73
C ASP A 891 65.51 19.30 -64.66
N SER A 892 65.22 19.59 -63.39
CA SER A 892 65.29 18.62 -62.29
C SER A 892 64.17 17.57 -62.32
N GLN A 893 63.11 17.80 -63.11
CA GLN A 893 61.97 16.89 -63.25
C GLN A 893 62.07 16.00 -64.49
N VAL A 894 63.12 16.14 -65.31
CA VAL A 894 63.37 15.27 -66.46
C VAL A 894 63.50 13.82 -65.98
N GLY A 895 62.80 12.90 -66.66
CA GLY A 895 62.74 11.50 -66.24
C GLY A 895 61.69 11.18 -65.15
N GLN A 896 60.91 12.16 -64.71
CA GLN A 896 59.84 11.98 -63.70
C GLN A 896 58.45 12.25 -64.28
N SER A 897 57.42 11.77 -63.57
CA SER A 897 56.00 12.03 -63.83
C SER A 897 55.45 12.99 -62.77
N PRO A 898 55.61 14.32 -62.94
CA PRO A 898 55.28 15.29 -61.91
C PRO A 898 53.80 15.32 -61.57
N GLN A 899 53.50 15.56 -60.29
CA GLN A 899 52.13 15.75 -59.80
C GLN A 899 51.56 17.06 -60.31
N LEU A 900 50.35 17.04 -60.88
CA LEU A 900 49.69 18.24 -61.40
C LEU A 900 48.95 18.97 -60.28
N THR A 901 48.38 18.25 -59.32
CA THR A 901 47.75 18.82 -58.12
C THR A 901 48.18 18.05 -56.86
N GLY A 902 47.97 18.65 -55.69
CA GLY A 902 48.03 17.91 -54.42
C GLY A 902 46.82 16.98 -54.22
N ALA A 903 46.76 16.35 -53.04
CA ALA A 903 45.59 15.57 -52.63
C ALA A 903 44.33 16.45 -52.67
N THR A 904 43.28 15.91 -53.27
CA THR A 904 42.00 16.62 -53.37
C THR A 904 41.10 16.18 -52.23
N ALA A 905 40.50 17.13 -51.52
CA ALA A 905 39.56 16.88 -50.42
C ALA A 905 38.17 17.43 -50.75
N LEU A 906 37.15 16.61 -50.48
CA LEU A 906 35.74 16.97 -50.46
C LEU A 906 35.28 17.06 -49.00
N SER A 907 34.54 18.12 -48.67
CA SER A 907 33.86 18.28 -47.39
C SER A 907 32.44 18.78 -47.58
N GLY A 908 31.51 18.35 -46.76
CA GLY A 908 30.14 18.84 -46.73
C GLY A 908 29.38 18.35 -45.50
N THR A 909 28.19 18.89 -45.26
CA THR A 909 27.36 18.51 -44.10
C THR A 909 26.16 17.69 -44.54
N ASP A 910 26.03 16.46 -44.03
CA ASP A 910 24.82 15.66 -44.24
C ASP A 910 23.64 16.29 -43.48
N ARG A 911 22.59 16.70 -44.20
CA ARG A 911 21.42 17.36 -43.58
C ARG A 911 20.56 16.42 -42.74
N PHE A 912 20.53 15.14 -43.07
CA PHE A 912 19.69 14.16 -42.40
C PHE A 912 20.37 13.62 -41.14
N ALA A 913 21.63 13.20 -41.27
CA ALA A 913 22.42 12.68 -40.15
C ALA A 913 23.06 13.78 -39.30
N GLN A 914 23.04 15.04 -39.76
CA GLN A 914 23.63 16.21 -39.09
C GLN A 914 25.12 16.05 -38.75
N VAL A 915 25.87 15.38 -39.63
CA VAL A 915 27.32 15.14 -39.47
C VAL A 915 28.11 15.67 -40.65
N GLN A 916 29.38 16.02 -40.41
CA GLN A 916 30.32 16.31 -41.49
C GLN A 916 30.66 15.02 -42.24
N VAL A 917 30.59 15.07 -43.56
CA VAL A 917 31.03 14.00 -44.45
C VAL A 917 32.20 14.50 -45.28
N SER A 918 33.18 13.63 -45.50
CA SER A 918 34.37 13.96 -46.28
C SER A 918 34.84 12.79 -47.13
N ALA A 919 35.51 13.10 -48.22
CA ALA A 919 36.20 12.14 -49.07
C ALA A 919 37.50 12.76 -49.60
N SER A 920 38.48 11.92 -49.91
CA SER A 920 39.75 12.36 -50.48
C SER A 920 40.11 11.55 -51.72
N ALA A 921 40.78 12.19 -52.68
CA ALA A 921 41.39 11.55 -53.83
C ALA A 921 42.87 11.95 -53.92
N GLU A 922 43.71 11.05 -54.40
CA GLU A 922 45.10 11.38 -54.71
C GLU A 922 45.16 12.46 -55.81
N GLY A 923 46.23 13.27 -55.77
CA GLY A 923 46.47 14.26 -56.81
C GLY A 923 46.79 13.56 -58.14
N PRO A 924 46.13 13.91 -59.25
CA PRO A 924 46.55 13.43 -60.56
C PRO A 924 47.94 13.96 -60.94
N SER A 925 48.69 13.13 -61.67
CA SER A 925 50.00 13.45 -62.25
C SER A 925 49.93 13.53 -63.77
N THR A 926 51.06 13.75 -64.43
CA THR A 926 51.19 13.64 -65.89
C THR A 926 50.90 12.22 -66.42
N LYS A 927 50.75 11.23 -65.53
CA LYS A 927 50.27 9.89 -65.86
C LYS A 927 48.76 9.87 -66.02
N LEU A 928 48.31 9.89 -67.28
CA LEU A 928 46.90 9.98 -67.65
C LEU A 928 46.27 8.59 -67.78
N THR A 929 44.96 8.52 -67.60
CA THR A 929 44.15 7.30 -67.75
C THR A 929 43.19 7.37 -68.94
N GLU A 930 43.40 8.30 -69.87
CA GLU A 930 42.53 8.52 -71.03
C GLU A 930 42.99 7.78 -72.30
N ALA A 931 42.05 7.58 -73.23
CA ALA A 931 42.33 6.94 -74.51
C ALA A 931 43.28 7.81 -75.36
N GLY A 932 44.33 7.20 -75.93
CA GLY A 932 45.38 7.90 -76.68
C GLY A 932 46.67 8.14 -75.88
N PHE A 933 46.65 7.90 -74.57
CA PHE A 933 47.86 7.92 -73.74
C PHE A 933 48.64 6.59 -73.85
N ALA A 934 49.93 6.66 -74.17
CA ALA A 934 50.83 5.50 -74.20
C ALA A 934 51.84 5.54 -73.03
N PRO A 935 52.30 4.38 -72.52
CA PRO A 935 53.31 4.33 -71.46
C PRO A 935 54.57 5.13 -71.82
N GLY A 936 55.05 5.96 -70.88
CA GLY A 936 56.21 6.84 -71.09
C GLY A 936 55.86 8.24 -71.61
N MET A 937 54.61 8.48 -72.01
CA MET A 937 54.13 9.84 -72.33
C MET A 937 54.01 10.72 -71.09
N ASP A 938 53.98 10.17 -69.88
CA ASP A 938 53.96 10.91 -68.63
C ASP A 938 55.30 11.53 -68.24
N ILE A 939 56.39 11.02 -68.80
CA ILE A 939 57.76 11.33 -68.38
C ILE A 939 58.22 12.62 -69.06
N VAL A 940 58.68 13.58 -68.24
CA VAL A 940 59.24 14.85 -68.75
C VAL A 940 60.51 14.59 -69.56
N GLN A 941 60.55 15.13 -70.77
CA GLN A 941 61.67 15.09 -71.70
C GLN A 941 62.52 16.37 -71.62
N PRO A 942 63.81 16.33 -71.98
CA PRO A 942 64.61 17.55 -72.14
C PRO A 942 64.05 18.43 -73.27
N LYS A 943 64.34 19.73 -73.18
CA LYS A 943 63.83 20.78 -74.09
C LYS A 943 64.19 20.53 -75.56
#